data_AF-A0A453SA20-F1
#
_entry.id   AF-A0A453SA20-F1
#
_cell.length_a   1.000
_cell.length_b   1.000
_cell.length_c   1.000
_cell.angle_alpha   90.00
_cell.angle_beta   90.00
_cell.angle_gamma   90.00
#
_symmetry.space_group_name_H-M   'P 1'
#
loop_
_entity.id
_entity.type
_entity.pdbx_description
1 polymer ?
#
loop_
_entity_poly.entity_id
_entity_poly.type
_entity_poly.pdbx_seq_one_letter_code
_entity_poly.pdbx_strand_id
1 'polypeptide(L)'
;ATSPPSFALEVFVHCDGESRFRRLCLPFLYSHSSSNVLEVEAIVTNHLVLRGTYRSLTLVIYGNTAEDLGQFNIELGLDHSLANVVSSPSEGKFEDLPPALRSSKFKFEESLSSIKPLSFQSTDLDLSLEVKKILYLALKMHQIPNVENLIPDLGSAVISAVSKYVTNSNCMPHSWNQDLADGFSKSNLDPQESNNVHTEASNELFEIWKNVHSVAATRFGDDGFAVGLEELPTTKTILELFNNSFPYYRNCSLLDLQCPSQNNWLVMSLSLVLLICSSKESCFYFVDAGGMEQIINLLCWNTPKSTATTLLLLGIVENATRHGVGCEAFLGWWPRSDRNSIPTGSSDGYCSLLKLLLEKERHDIASRATYVLQRLRFYEILSRYESAVIKVVSNLPSDELSADRVSFLIFASSELAEMSKLIKICGPIEDPSPEAIARRISKSSHLEDSLSFKATIGLITSSKYSFLQFDTDSCLLSLIQERGFFPLSAALLSSPVMHLASGPAAEILMEITSSIESILLSLLFCRSGLSFLLSQPEATELIVLSLQDGKDMNKTECITLRHAFVLLSKGFFCRPQEVGMITELHLKVGSAANRLLAVPPNSDELLWVLWELCAISRSDSGRQALLALGYFPEAISVLLSSISKYKDLDSTMIKNGGSPLGLAIFHSAAEILEVLVADSTASSLKSWIGFAVDLHKALHSSSPGSNRKDAPTRLLEWIDAGVIYQRNGAVGLLRYSAILASGEDAHFSSGNVLVSDSMDVENVVADSNNTSDGQVIDNLLGKLVTNKYFDGVALCSTSVVQLTTAFRILAFISEDKAVASSLFEEGAITVIYIVLMNCKSMLERLSNSYDYLVDEGAELSSTTELLLDRTHEQALVDLMTPSLVLLINLLQILHGTKEQYRNKKLLTALLRLHREVSPRLAACAADLSFMLPSFAVSFGVVCQLITSALACWPLYNWTPGLFHCLLENVEPTNASVPLGPKDACSLLCLLGDLFPDEGIWMWNVEVPSLSAIRSLSTATILGPQVEKHVNWHLRPEHVSVLLVRLMPQLDRLARVIDNFATSALMVIQDMLRIFIVRVASEKIECAVVLLRPIFIWLNDKVDEASLSEGEVFKVHQLLKFIAKLSEHPNGKVRGSLLFITCVYCFSLSPPLSFSLYSGIAMENGNCTGS
;
A
#
# COMPACT_ATOMS: atom_id res chain seq x y z
N ALA A 1 3.40 11.76 65.61
CA ALA A 1 3.95 10.49 66.15
C ALA A 1 3.34 9.35 65.35
N THR A 2 4.06 8.83 64.36
CA THR A 2 3.64 7.76 63.46
C THR A 2 4.35 6.47 63.86
N SER A 3 3.81 5.77 64.86
CA SER A 3 4.25 4.40 65.16
C SER A 3 3.53 3.43 64.21
N PRO A 4 4.23 2.53 63.51
CA PRO A 4 3.58 1.58 62.60
C PRO A 4 2.66 0.60 63.34
N PRO A 5 1.65 0.01 62.69
CA PRO A 5 0.84 -1.06 63.27
C PRO A 5 1.66 -2.33 63.50
N SER A 6 1.19 -3.20 64.41
CA SER A 6 1.85 -4.48 64.73
C SER A 6 1.92 -5.40 63.52
N PHE A 7 3.07 -6.01 63.24
CA PHE A 7 3.23 -7.01 62.17
C PHE A 7 4.19 -8.14 62.57
N ALA A 8 4.00 -9.29 61.94
CA ALA A 8 4.87 -10.46 62.03
C ALA A 8 5.23 -10.95 60.63
N LEU A 9 6.52 -11.01 60.27
CA LEU A 9 6.99 -11.43 58.95
C LEU A 9 8.06 -12.52 59.03
N GLU A 10 7.86 -13.59 58.27
CA GLU A 10 8.81 -14.69 58.09
C GLU A 10 9.21 -14.83 56.62
N VAL A 11 10.51 -15.04 56.36
CA VAL A 11 11.07 -15.16 55.00
C VAL A 11 11.69 -16.54 54.82
N PHE A 12 11.33 -17.23 53.74
CA PHE A 12 11.88 -18.53 53.36
C PHE A 12 12.42 -18.49 51.93
N VAL A 13 13.48 -19.24 51.63
CA VAL A 13 14.09 -19.35 50.30
C VAL A 13 14.27 -20.80 49.89
N HIS A 14 14.11 -21.05 48.59
CA HIS A 14 14.40 -22.30 47.93
C HIS A 14 15.68 -22.18 47.12
N CYS A 15 16.71 -22.93 47.52
CA CYS A 15 17.97 -23.02 46.80
C CYS A 15 17.93 -24.22 45.86
N ASP A 16 18.38 -24.05 44.61
CA ASP A 16 18.40 -25.13 43.60
C ASP A 16 19.14 -26.37 44.12
N GLY A 17 18.47 -27.52 44.02
CA GLY A 17 18.97 -28.82 44.48
C GLY A 17 18.39 -29.32 45.82
N GLU A 18 17.64 -28.49 46.54
CA GLU A 18 16.87 -28.92 47.72
C GLU A 18 15.38 -29.03 47.40
N SER A 19 14.62 -29.88 48.10
CA SER A 19 13.17 -30.06 47.83
C SER A 19 12.25 -29.23 48.74
N ARG A 20 12.82 -28.42 49.64
CA ARG A 20 12.05 -27.66 50.65
C ARG A 20 12.60 -26.24 50.80
N PHE A 21 11.71 -25.29 51.09
CA PHE A 21 12.08 -23.91 51.44
C PHE A 21 12.72 -23.87 52.83
N ARG A 22 13.86 -23.20 52.96
CA ARG A 22 14.54 -22.94 54.25
C ARG A 22 14.25 -21.52 54.73
N ARG A 23 14.02 -21.38 56.04
CA ARG A 23 13.81 -20.08 56.66
C ARG A 23 15.12 -19.27 56.68
N LEU A 24 15.09 -18.07 56.12
CA LEU A 24 16.29 -17.26 55.90
C LEU A 24 16.68 -16.44 57.14
N CYS A 25 15.71 -16.05 57.96
CA CYS A 25 15.95 -15.27 59.19
C CYS A 25 14.88 -15.48 60.27
N LEU A 26 15.18 -15.05 61.50
CA LEU A 26 14.23 -15.00 62.62
C LEU A 26 13.05 -14.06 62.30
N PRO A 27 11.84 -14.31 62.85
CA PRO A 27 10.65 -13.55 62.49
C PRO A 27 10.80 -12.07 62.87
N PHE A 28 10.51 -11.17 61.95
CA PHE A 28 10.44 -9.75 62.26
C PHE A 28 9.11 -9.48 62.96
N LEU A 29 9.18 -9.08 64.23
CA LEU A 29 8.01 -8.81 65.07
C LEU A 29 8.02 -7.36 65.54
N TYR A 30 6.95 -6.64 65.24
CA TYR A 30 6.67 -5.33 65.81
C TYR A 30 5.28 -5.39 66.45
N SER A 31 5.12 -5.01 67.72
CA SER A 31 3.81 -5.07 68.40
C SER A 31 3.60 -3.95 69.43
N HIS A 32 2.50 -3.22 69.28
CA HIS A 32 1.90 -2.43 70.35
C HIS A 32 0.46 -2.93 70.58
N SER A 33 0.35 -4.02 71.34
CA SER A 33 -0.85 -4.44 72.08
C SER A 33 -2.20 -4.18 71.39
N SER A 34 -2.67 -5.12 70.55
CA SER A 34 -4.04 -5.66 70.63
C SER A 34 -4.36 -6.63 69.50
N SER A 35 -5.29 -7.50 69.87
CA SER A 35 -5.76 -8.73 69.28
C SER A 35 -6.83 -8.49 68.20
N ASN A 36 -6.43 -8.45 66.94
CA ASN A 36 -7.30 -8.83 65.84
C ASN A 36 -6.53 -9.81 64.96
N VAL A 37 -7.09 -11.00 64.83
CA VAL A 37 -6.61 -12.07 63.95
C VAL A 37 -6.73 -11.55 62.52
N LEU A 38 -5.61 -11.07 61.97
CA LEU A 38 -5.47 -10.75 60.56
C LEU A 38 -5.10 -12.07 59.84
N GLU A 39 -5.74 -12.31 58.69
CA GLU A 39 -5.48 -13.47 57.85
C GLU A 39 -4.00 -13.51 57.43
N VAL A 40 -3.44 -14.72 57.41
CA VAL A 40 -2.05 -14.95 57.03
C VAL A 40 -1.98 -14.93 55.52
N GLU A 41 -1.47 -13.85 54.94
CA GLU A 41 -1.11 -13.83 53.53
C GLU A 41 0.25 -14.49 53.33
N ALA A 42 0.30 -15.43 52.40
CA ALA A 42 1.52 -16.06 51.93
C ALA A 42 1.72 -15.69 50.47
N ILE A 43 2.81 -14.99 50.17
CA ILE A 43 3.24 -14.72 48.80
C ILE A 43 4.31 -15.76 48.48
N VAL A 44 4.04 -16.63 47.51
CA VAL A 44 4.91 -17.74 47.10
C VAL A 44 5.42 -17.45 45.70
N THR A 45 6.73 -17.39 45.56
CA THR A 45 7.44 -17.41 44.27
C THR A 45 8.29 -18.69 44.18
N ASN A 46 8.85 -18.98 43.01
CA ASN A 46 9.66 -20.19 42.80
C ASN A 46 10.86 -20.29 43.74
N HIS A 47 11.41 -19.16 44.21
CA HIS A 47 12.62 -19.11 45.03
C HIS A 47 12.43 -18.46 46.42
N LEU A 48 11.33 -17.74 46.66
CA LEU A 48 11.10 -16.99 47.90
C LEU A 48 9.64 -17.14 48.36
N VAL A 49 9.44 -17.43 49.64
CA VAL A 49 8.13 -17.39 50.30
C VAL A 49 8.16 -16.38 51.44
N LEU A 50 7.23 -15.43 51.41
CA LEU A 50 6.98 -14.47 52.48
C LEU A 50 5.67 -14.85 53.18
N ARG A 51 5.73 -15.09 54.49
CA ARG A 51 4.56 -15.45 55.29
C ARG A 51 4.43 -14.49 56.46
N GLY A 52 3.29 -13.82 56.57
CA GLY A 52 3.09 -12.86 57.65
C GLY A 52 1.70 -12.26 57.71
N THR A 53 1.44 -11.51 58.78
CA THR A 53 0.20 -10.73 58.95
C THR A 53 0.56 -9.25 58.92
N TYR A 54 0.11 -8.54 57.88
CA TYR A 54 0.37 -7.12 57.68
C TYR A 54 -0.83 -6.44 57.04
N ARG A 55 -1.15 -5.21 57.48
CA ARG A 55 -2.30 -4.44 56.95
C ARG A 55 -1.93 -3.54 55.77
N SER A 56 -0.66 -3.14 55.70
CA SER A 56 -0.08 -2.30 54.65
C SER A 56 1.43 -2.18 54.94
N LEU A 57 2.25 -2.96 54.25
CA LEU A 57 3.71 -2.91 54.38
C LEU A 57 4.34 -2.95 52.99
N THR A 58 5.06 -1.90 52.63
CA THR A 58 5.84 -1.87 51.37
C THR A 58 7.20 -2.51 51.64
N LEU A 59 7.37 -3.77 51.24
CA LEU A 59 8.66 -4.45 51.32
C LEU A 59 9.42 -4.26 50.00
N VAL A 60 10.52 -3.51 50.04
CA VAL A 60 11.43 -3.37 48.89
C VAL A 60 12.58 -4.35 49.08
N ILE A 61 12.57 -5.45 48.32
CA ILE A 61 13.68 -6.41 48.26
C ILE A 61 14.57 -6.02 47.08
N TYR A 62 15.81 -5.63 47.37
CA TYR A 62 16.83 -5.53 46.32
C TYR A 62 17.35 -6.94 46.03
N GLY A 63 16.86 -7.53 44.94
CA GLY A 63 17.48 -8.66 44.25
C GLY A 63 17.77 -8.22 42.83
N ASN A 64 18.89 -8.66 42.27
CA ASN A 64 19.11 -8.51 40.83
C ASN A 64 17.96 -9.22 40.10
N THR A 65 17.37 -8.51 39.15
CA THR A 65 16.33 -9.01 38.26
C THR A 65 16.83 -10.22 37.50
N ALA A 66 15.92 -11.12 37.13
CA ALA A 66 16.16 -12.26 36.26
C ALA A 66 16.65 -11.89 34.83
N GLU A 67 17.10 -10.65 34.63
CA GLU A 67 17.81 -10.13 33.46
C GLU A 67 19.25 -10.69 33.39
N ASP A 68 19.81 -11.18 34.52
CA ASP A 68 21.18 -11.71 34.62
C ASP A 68 21.30 -13.24 34.37
N LEU A 69 20.20 -13.98 34.27
CA LEU A 69 20.20 -15.43 34.02
C LEU A 69 19.47 -15.72 32.70
N GLY A 70 20.25 -15.77 31.63
CA GLY A 70 19.76 -16.14 30.32
C GLY A 70 19.07 -17.51 30.29
N GLN A 71 18.20 -17.62 29.28
CA GLN A 71 17.70 -18.84 28.66
C GLN A 71 16.57 -19.63 29.36
N PHE A 72 15.46 -19.69 28.61
CA PHE A 72 14.36 -20.68 28.59
C PHE A 72 13.43 -20.76 29.81
N ASN A 73 12.14 -20.92 29.48
CA ASN A 73 10.97 -21.12 30.33
C ASN A 73 10.43 -19.88 31.06
N ILE A 74 9.79 -19.02 30.25
CA ILE A 74 8.68 -18.23 30.75
C ILE A 74 7.39 -19.00 30.41
N GLU A 75 6.92 -19.85 31.33
CA GLU A 75 5.48 -20.18 31.39
C GLU A 75 4.75 -18.95 31.95
N LEU A 76 4.54 -17.95 31.08
CA LEU A 76 3.55 -16.91 31.33
C LEU A 76 2.18 -17.49 30.97
N GLY A 77 1.23 -17.31 31.88
CA GLY A 77 -0.16 -17.71 31.70
C GLY A 77 -0.67 -17.31 30.32
N LEU A 78 -1.04 -18.33 29.56
CA LEU A 78 -1.51 -18.27 28.18
C LEU A 78 -2.69 -17.31 28.03
N ASP A 79 -2.51 -16.17 27.34
CA ASP A 79 -3.58 -15.55 26.57
C ASP A 79 -3.09 -14.77 25.33
N HIS A 80 -4.01 -14.52 24.40
CA HIS A 80 -3.86 -14.48 22.94
C HIS A 80 -3.15 -13.26 22.28
N SER A 81 -2.16 -12.61 22.90
CA SER A 81 -1.76 -11.27 22.43
C SER A 81 -0.29 -11.02 22.11
N LEU A 82 0.61 -11.99 22.29
CA LEU A 82 2.06 -11.70 22.17
C LEU A 82 2.53 -11.22 20.79
N ALA A 83 1.77 -11.46 19.71
CA ALA A 83 2.08 -10.88 18.40
C ALA A 83 1.87 -9.35 18.35
N ASN A 84 1.05 -8.79 19.24
CA ASN A 84 0.78 -7.35 19.31
C ASN A 84 1.29 -6.69 20.61
N VAL A 85 1.83 -7.44 21.57
CA VAL A 85 2.41 -6.89 22.82
C VAL A 85 3.87 -6.43 22.67
N VAL A 86 4.52 -6.69 21.53
CA VAL A 86 5.89 -6.18 21.27
C VAL A 86 5.92 -4.67 20.99
N SER A 87 4.77 -3.99 20.89
CA SER A 87 4.70 -2.53 20.67
C SER A 87 4.83 -1.68 21.94
N SER A 88 5.23 -2.23 23.10
CA SER A 88 5.63 -1.43 24.27
C SER A 88 7.16 -1.33 24.37
N PRO A 89 7.77 -0.13 24.19
CA PRO A 89 9.19 0.04 23.87
C PRO A 89 10.13 0.12 25.09
N SER A 90 9.88 -0.59 26.19
CA SER A 90 10.64 -0.39 27.43
C SER A 90 11.51 -1.55 27.93
N GLU A 91 11.63 -2.67 27.23
CA GLU A 91 12.45 -3.81 27.69
C GLU A 91 13.46 -4.26 26.64
N GLY A 92 14.65 -3.66 26.71
CA GLY A 92 15.84 -4.07 25.98
C GLY A 92 16.57 -2.89 25.35
N LYS A 93 17.56 -2.32 26.06
CA LYS A 93 18.50 -1.41 25.40
C LYS A 93 19.41 -2.27 24.53
N PHE A 94 19.74 -1.79 23.33
CA PHE A 94 20.72 -2.42 22.42
C PHE A 94 22.09 -2.68 23.09
N GLU A 95 22.37 -1.96 24.17
CA GLU A 95 23.58 -2.06 24.99
C GLU A 95 23.60 -3.34 25.87
N ASP A 96 22.46 -3.99 26.09
CA ASP A 96 22.33 -5.17 26.95
C ASP A 96 22.60 -6.48 26.20
N LEU A 97 22.75 -6.43 24.87
CA LEU A 97 23.19 -7.58 24.08
C LEU A 97 24.65 -7.94 24.43
N PRO A 98 25.03 -9.25 24.41
CA PRO A 98 26.43 -9.67 24.49
C PRO A 98 27.29 -8.90 23.48
N PRO A 99 28.54 -8.54 23.77
CA PRO A 99 29.38 -7.72 22.87
C PRO A 99 29.49 -8.24 21.42
N ALA A 100 29.28 -9.55 21.20
CA ALA A 100 29.24 -10.19 19.88
C ALA A 100 27.89 -9.99 19.13
N LEU A 101 26.82 -9.66 19.84
CA LEU A 101 25.45 -9.41 19.36
C LEU A 101 25.09 -7.91 19.39
N ARG A 102 25.86 -7.08 20.11
CA ARG A 102 25.81 -5.62 19.94
C ARG A 102 26.20 -5.36 18.51
N SER A 103 25.26 -4.86 17.70
CA SER A 103 25.60 -4.38 16.37
C SER A 103 26.73 -3.37 16.55
N SER A 104 27.96 -3.70 16.14
CA SER A 104 28.91 -2.68 15.74
C SER A 104 28.12 -1.74 14.86
N LYS A 105 28.05 -0.45 15.21
CA LYS A 105 27.29 0.58 14.48
C LYS A 105 27.30 0.21 12.99
N PHE A 106 26.24 -0.45 12.51
CA PHE A 106 26.19 -0.86 11.11
C PHE A 106 26.06 0.46 10.40
N LYS A 107 27.19 0.97 9.93
CA LYS A 107 27.17 2.12 9.05
C LYS A 107 26.35 1.67 7.85
N PHE A 108 25.46 2.54 7.41
CA PHE A 108 24.69 2.36 6.18
C PHE A 108 25.56 1.77 5.05
N GLU A 109 26.83 2.23 4.96
CA GLU A 109 27.93 1.73 4.13
C GLU A 109 28.17 0.20 4.12
N GLU A 110 28.14 -0.51 5.26
CA GLU A 110 28.48 -1.94 5.33
C GLU A 110 27.34 -2.86 4.84
N SER A 111 26.11 -2.34 4.83
CA SER A 111 24.89 -3.11 4.50
C SER A 111 24.57 -3.19 3.01
N LEU A 112 25.20 -2.37 2.15
CA LEU A 112 24.86 -2.25 0.72
C LEU A 112 25.85 -2.96 -0.24
N SER A 113 26.62 -3.93 0.26
CA SER A 113 27.61 -4.66 -0.56
C SER A 113 27.00 -5.48 -1.72
N SER A 114 27.83 -5.76 -2.73
CA SER A 114 27.46 -6.04 -4.14
C SER A 114 26.18 -6.86 -4.37
N ILE A 115 25.22 -6.26 -5.08
CA ILE A 115 23.98 -6.88 -5.54
C ILE A 115 24.29 -7.76 -6.75
N LYS A 116 24.65 -9.02 -6.52
CA LYS A 116 24.83 -10.02 -7.59
C LYS A 116 23.55 -10.79 -7.94
N PRO A 117 22.69 -11.22 -6.98
CA PRO A 117 21.49 -12.00 -7.32
C PRO A 117 20.22 -11.18 -7.61
N LEU A 118 20.04 -10.00 -7.01
CA LEU A 118 18.89 -9.12 -7.30
C LEU A 118 19.17 -8.07 -8.39
N SER A 119 20.26 -8.22 -9.14
CA SER A 119 20.72 -7.19 -10.05
C SER A 119 19.64 -6.84 -11.07
N PHE A 120 19.33 -5.55 -11.12
CA PHE A 120 18.77 -4.93 -12.31
C PHE A 120 19.66 -5.35 -13.47
N GLN A 121 19.10 -5.89 -14.55
CA GLN A 121 19.87 -6.11 -15.79
C GLN A 121 20.45 -4.75 -16.15
N SER A 122 21.73 -4.53 -15.83
CA SER A 122 22.46 -3.37 -16.28
C SER A 122 22.35 -3.40 -17.78
N THR A 123 21.86 -2.32 -18.39
CA THR A 123 22.00 -2.12 -19.83
C THR A 123 23.47 -2.31 -20.14
N ASP A 124 23.82 -3.45 -20.74
CA ASP A 124 25.20 -3.78 -21.05
C ASP A 124 25.79 -2.61 -21.85
N LEU A 125 26.91 -2.10 -21.36
CA LEU A 125 27.61 -0.99 -22.00
C LEU A 125 28.05 -1.37 -23.43
N ASP A 126 28.27 -2.67 -23.65
CA ASP A 126 28.80 -3.27 -24.86
C ASP A 126 27.78 -4.18 -25.55
N LEU A 127 27.85 -4.26 -26.88
CA LEU A 127 27.12 -5.28 -27.64
C LEU A 127 27.56 -6.69 -27.19
N SER A 128 26.62 -7.61 -27.00
CA SER A 128 26.91 -9.00 -26.69
C SER A 128 27.79 -9.63 -27.78
N LEU A 129 28.55 -10.67 -27.43
CA LEU A 129 29.44 -11.36 -28.37
C LEU A 129 28.66 -11.90 -29.58
N GLU A 130 27.45 -12.39 -29.35
CA GLU A 130 26.52 -12.92 -30.35
C GLU A 130 26.03 -11.81 -31.28
N VAL A 131 25.67 -10.63 -30.77
CA VAL A 131 25.25 -9.50 -31.62
C VAL A 131 26.40 -8.97 -32.46
N LYS A 132 27.60 -8.85 -31.87
CA LYS A 132 28.81 -8.45 -32.61
C LYS A 132 29.09 -9.43 -33.75
N LYS A 133 28.93 -10.76 -33.52
CA LYS A 133 29.05 -11.80 -34.56
C LYS A 133 27.99 -11.66 -35.66
N ILE A 134 26.71 -11.50 -35.30
CA ILE A 134 25.60 -11.34 -36.25
C ILE A 134 25.82 -10.12 -37.13
N LEU A 135 26.12 -8.95 -36.53
CA LEU A 135 26.39 -7.71 -37.26
C LEU A 135 27.60 -7.86 -38.19
N TYR A 136 28.70 -8.41 -37.70
CA TYR A 136 29.91 -8.58 -38.50
C TYR A 136 29.71 -9.53 -39.70
N LEU A 137 29.06 -10.67 -39.48
CA LEU A 137 28.76 -11.65 -40.54
C LEU A 137 27.81 -11.07 -41.59
N ALA A 138 26.74 -10.39 -41.17
CA ALA A 138 25.79 -9.75 -42.08
C ALA A 138 26.46 -8.67 -42.96
N LEU A 139 27.31 -7.83 -42.35
CA LEU A 139 28.03 -6.79 -43.06
C LEU A 139 29.08 -7.34 -44.03
N LYS A 140 29.78 -8.43 -43.65
CA LYS A 140 30.74 -9.11 -44.54
C LYS A 140 30.06 -9.80 -45.72
N MET A 141 28.90 -10.42 -45.51
CA MET A 141 28.12 -11.01 -46.61
C MET A 141 27.65 -9.95 -47.60
N HIS A 142 27.29 -8.75 -47.13
CA HIS A 142 26.89 -7.65 -48.01
C HIS A 142 28.04 -7.10 -48.88
N GLN A 143 29.29 -7.19 -48.41
CA GLN A 143 30.46 -6.72 -49.17
C GLN A 143 30.84 -7.62 -50.36
N ILE A 144 30.27 -8.82 -50.47
CA ILE A 144 30.55 -9.72 -51.58
C ILE A 144 29.74 -9.27 -52.81
N PRO A 145 30.38 -9.03 -53.97
CA PRO A 145 29.66 -8.59 -55.17
C PRO A 145 28.75 -9.71 -55.74
N ASN A 146 27.55 -9.35 -56.22
CA ASN A 146 26.54 -10.27 -56.81
C ASN A 146 25.97 -11.36 -55.88
N VAL A 147 25.93 -11.12 -54.56
CA VAL A 147 25.39 -12.06 -53.56
C VAL A 147 23.91 -12.41 -53.77
N GLU A 148 23.11 -11.51 -54.33
CA GLU A 148 21.69 -11.77 -54.64
C GLU A 148 21.49 -12.95 -55.59
N ASN A 149 22.43 -13.15 -56.52
CA ASN A 149 22.40 -14.28 -57.46
C ASN A 149 22.92 -15.59 -56.84
N LEU A 150 23.54 -15.51 -55.66
CA LEU A 150 24.09 -16.63 -54.91
C LEU A 150 23.14 -17.12 -53.81
N ILE A 151 22.43 -16.20 -53.14
CA ILE A 151 21.40 -16.50 -52.13
C ILE A 151 20.21 -15.54 -52.29
N PRO A 152 19.11 -15.98 -52.93
CA PRO A 152 17.88 -15.20 -53.09
C PRO A 152 17.22 -14.78 -51.77
N ASP A 153 17.51 -15.48 -50.67
CA ASP A 153 16.85 -15.34 -49.36
C ASP A 153 17.77 -14.77 -48.24
N LEU A 154 18.90 -14.15 -48.59
CA LEU A 154 19.86 -13.63 -47.60
C LEU A 154 19.21 -12.57 -46.69
N GLY A 155 18.45 -11.65 -47.28
CA GLY A 155 17.72 -10.63 -46.52
C GLY A 155 16.76 -11.26 -45.50
N SER A 156 15.98 -12.27 -45.90
CA SER A 156 15.09 -13.00 -45.00
C SER A 156 15.81 -13.81 -43.93
N ALA A 157 16.98 -14.39 -44.23
CA ALA A 157 17.78 -15.12 -43.24
C ALA A 157 18.34 -14.18 -42.16
N VAL A 158 18.87 -13.02 -42.57
CA VAL A 158 19.34 -11.98 -41.64
C VAL A 158 18.16 -11.42 -40.82
N ILE A 159 17.04 -11.09 -41.47
CA ILE A 159 15.82 -10.61 -40.77
C ILE A 159 15.31 -11.66 -39.78
N SER A 160 15.30 -12.95 -40.16
CA SER A 160 14.91 -14.05 -39.28
C SER A 160 15.83 -14.16 -38.07
N ALA A 161 17.15 -14.16 -38.26
CA ALA A 161 18.11 -14.21 -37.15
C ALA A 161 18.02 -13.00 -36.23
N VAL A 162 17.87 -11.79 -36.79
CA VAL A 162 17.61 -10.57 -36.00
C VAL A 162 16.27 -10.67 -35.27
N SER A 163 15.22 -11.19 -35.90
CA SER A 163 13.92 -11.34 -35.27
C SER A 163 13.97 -12.32 -34.09
N LYS A 164 14.64 -13.47 -34.23
CA LYS A 164 14.87 -14.45 -33.14
C LYS A 164 15.62 -13.81 -31.97
N TYR A 165 16.60 -12.96 -32.26
CA TYR A 165 17.31 -12.19 -31.25
C TYR A 165 16.40 -11.18 -30.55
N VAL A 166 15.70 -10.34 -31.32
CA VAL A 166 14.85 -9.25 -30.82
C VAL A 166 13.63 -9.77 -30.07
N THR A 167 12.98 -10.85 -30.49
CA THR A 167 11.84 -11.43 -29.77
C THR A 167 12.21 -11.99 -28.40
N ASN A 168 13.50 -12.29 -28.18
CA ASN A 168 14.01 -12.83 -26.93
C ASN A 168 14.73 -11.75 -26.07
N SER A 169 15.27 -10.70 -26.69
CA SER A 169 15.99 -9.59 -26.02
C SER A 169 15.12 -8.37 -25.75
N ASN A 170 14.19 -8.04 -26.66
CA ASN A 170 13.15 -7.04 -26.43
C ASN A 170 11.98 -7.74 -25.75
N CYS A 171 12.21 -8.14 -24.50
CA CYS A 171 11.14 -8.00 -23.55
C CYS A 171 10.74 -6.51 -23.58
N MET A 172 9.66 -6.19 -24.31
CA MET A 172 8.65 -5.36 -23.64
C MET A 172 8.57 -5.95 -22.23
N PRO A 173 8.56 -5.14 -21.16
CA PRO A 173 8.09 -5.66 -19.90
C PRO A 173 6.63 -6.03 -20.16
N HIS A 174 6.39 -7.22 -20.74
CA HIS A 174 5.24 -8.02 -20.44
C HIS A 174 5.22 -7.94 -18.94
N SER A 175 4.23 -7.20 -18.42
CA SER A 175 4.06 -7.00 -17.00
C SER A 175 4.36 -8.34 -16.36
N TRP A 176 5.36 -8.45 -15.49
CA TRP A 176 5.73 -9.74 -14.88
C TRP A 176 4.52 -10.43 -14.19
N ASN A 177 3.43 -9.67 -14.01
CA ASN A 177 2.10 -10.14 -13.68
C ASN A 177 1.46 -11.13 -14.68
N GLN A 178 1.80 -11.13 -15.97
CA GLN A 178 1.28 -12.06 -16.99
C GLN A 178 2.01 -13.41 -16.99
N ASP A 179 3.31 -13.44 -16.73
CA ASP A 179 4.07 -14.70 -16.61
C ASP A 179 3.70 -15.50 -15.36
N LEU A 180 3.24 -14.82 -14.29
CA LEU A 180 2.62 -15.47 -13.13
C LEU A 180 1.26 -16.09 -13.45
N ALA A 181 0.56 -15.64 -14.49
CA ALA A 181 -0.73 -16.18 -14.89
C ALA A 181 -0.62 -17.40 -15.82
N ASP A 182 0.47 -17.53 -16.57
CA ASP A 182 0.70 -18.64 -17.52
C ASP A 182 1.78 -19.66 -17.05
N GLY A 183 2.24 -19.58 -15.79
CA GLY A 183 3.35 -20.40 -15.27
C GLY A 183 3.16 -21.03 -13.89
N PHE A 184 2.07 -21.78 -13.65
CA PHE A 184 2.04 -22.80 -12.56
C PHE A 184 2.69 -24.14 -12.99
N SER A 185 3.18 -24.23 -14.22
CA SER A 185 4.19 -25.22 -14.62
C SER A 185 5.58 -24.70 -14.28
N LYS A 186 6.44 -25.58 -13.77
CA LYS A 186 7.88 -25.39 -13.52
C LYS A 186 8.66 -24.86 -14.75
N SER A 187 8.43 -23.64 -15.19
CA SER A 187 9.33 -22.93 -16.08
C SER A 187 10.10 -21.92 -15.23
N ASN A 188 11.09 -22.44 -14.51
CA ASN A 188 12.34 -21.71 -14.45
C ASN A 188 12.73 -21.54 -15.93
N LEU A 189 12.43 -20.40 -16.54
CA LEU A 189 13.11 -20.02 -17.78
C LEU A 189 14.55 -19.83 -17.36
N ASP A 190 15.31 -20.92 -17.40
CA ASP A 190 16.73 -20.89 -17.13
C ASP A 190 17.33 -19.84 -18.08
N PRO A 191 18.14 -18.89 -17.59
CA PRO A 191 18.90 -18.01 -18.47
C PRO A 191 19.80 -18.78 -19.47
N GLN A 192 19.96 -20.10 -19.28
CA GLN A 192 20.54 -21.00 -20.27
C GLN A 192 19.65 -21.23 -21.50
N GLU A 193 18.32 -21.26 -21.40
CA GLU A 193 17.43 -21.46 -22.56
C GLU A 193 17.44 -20.26 -23.51
N SER A 194 17.45 -19.03 -22.99
CA SER A 194 17.56 -17.82 -23.83
C SER A 194 18.90 -17.73 -24.57
N ASN A 195 20.01 -18.05 -23.89
CA ASN A 195 21.34 -18.12 -24.48
C ASN A 195 21.46 -19.22 -25.54
N ASN A 196 20.74 -20.34 -25.39
CA ASN A 196 20.70 -21.40 -26.40
C ASN A 196 20.04 -20.91 -27.70
N VAL A 197 18.98 -20.11 -27.62
CA VAL A 197 18.32 -19.53 -28.82
C VAL A 197 19.19 -18.48 -29.51
N HIS A 198 19.92 -17.65 -28.75
CA HIS A 198 20.84 -16.65 -29.30
C HIS A 198 22.06 -17.28 -30.01
N THR A 199 22.60 -18.35 -29.43
CA THR A 199 23.71 -19.11 -30.05
C THR A 199 23.24 -19.88 -31.28
N GLU A 200 22.02 -20.43 -31.27
CA GLU A 200 21.40 -21.09 -32.43
C GLU A 200 21.24 -20.12 -33.62
N ALA A 201 20.71 -18.91 -33.40
CA ALA A 201 20.56 -17.90 -34.45
C ALA A 201 21.91 -17.43 -35.03
N SER A 202 22.93 -17.27 -34.17
CA SER A 202 24.29 -16.96 -34.62
C SER A 202 24.92 -18.11 -35.41
N ASN A 203 24.67 -19.36 -35.03
CA ASN A 203 25.19 -20.55 -35.72
C ASN A 203 24.52 -20.76 -37.08
N GLU A 204 23.21 -20.53 -37.19
CA GLU A 204 22.49 -20.56 -38.48
C GLU A 204 23.08 -19.57 -39.49
N LEU A 205 23.32 -18.32 -39.07
CA LEU A 205 23.96 -17.31 -39.92
C LEU A 205 25.41 -17.67 -40.27
N PHE A 206 26.14 -18.30 -39.35
CA PHE A 206 27.51 -18.74 -39.57
C PHE A 206 27.61 -19.89 -40.57
N GLU A 207 26.69 -20.84 -40.54
CA GLU A 207 26.61 -21.93 -41.53
C GLU A 207 26.24 -21.39 -42.92
N ILE A 208 25.34 -20.41 -43.00
CA ILE A 208 25.05 -19.69 -44.26
C ILE A 208 26.32 -18.99 -44.76
N TRP A 209 27.06 -18.30 -43.88
CA TRP A 209 28.31 -17.63 -44.24
C TRP A 209 29.38 -18.62 -44.73
N LYS A 210 29.57 -19.77 -44.09
CA LYS A 210 30.50 -20.82 -44.57
C LYS A 210 30.13 -21.29 -45.98
N ASN A 211 28.85 -21.52 -46.22
CA ASN A 211 28.36 -21.93 -47.53
C ASN A 211 28.63 -20.83 -48.58
N VAL A 212 28.34 -19.57 -48.27
CA VAL A 212 28.65 -18.41 -49.14
C VAL A 212 30.14 -18.28 -49.39
N HIS A 213 30.96 -18.36 -48.33
CA HIS A 213 32.40 -18.21 -48.42
C HIS A 213 33.03 -19.32 -49.27
N SER A 214 32.57 -20.57 -49.11
CA SER A 214 33.03 -21.69 -49.95
C SER A 214 32.69 -21.49 -51.44
N VAL A 215 31.52 -20.91 -51.75
CA VAL A 215 31.07 -20.63 -53.12
C VAL A 215 31.73 -19.36 -53.70
N ALA A 216 32.01 -18.37 -52.86
CA ALA A 216 32.69 -17.14 -53.26
C ALA A 216 34.19 -17.39 -53.49
N ALA A 217 34.85 -18.15 -52.62
CA ALA A 217 36.25 -18.56 -52.75
C ALA A 217 36.49 -19.39 -54.02
N THR A 218 35.51 -20.20 -54.44
CA THR A 218 35.59 -20.98 -55.69
C THR A 218 35.33 -20.15 -56.95
N ARG A 219 34.64 -19.00 -56.88
CA ARG A 219 34.29 -18.17 -58.05
C ARG A 219 35.19 -16.96 -58.27
N PHE A 220 35.75 -16.37 -57.21
CA PHE A 220 36.44 -15.08 -57.29
C PHE A 220 37.94 -15.15 -56.93
N GLY A 221 38.47 -16.31 -56.56
CA GLY A 221 39.85 -16.45 -56.07
C GLY A 221 40.00 -15.96 -54.64
N ASP A 222 41.02 -16.47 -53.94
CA ASP A 222 41.29 -16.24 -52.51
C ASP A 222 41.88 -14.83 -52.26
N ASP A 223 41.11 -13.78 -52.56
CA ASP A 223 41.47 -12.41 -52.22
C ASP A 223 40.99 -12.09 -50.79
N GLY A 224 41.77 -12.50 -49.80
CA GLY A 224 41.76 -11.90 -48.45
C GLY A 224 40.53 -12.13 -47.56
N PHE A 225 39.64 -13.06 -47.90
CA PHE A 225 38.43 -13.34 -47.10
C PHE A 225 38.67 -14.28 -45.90
N ALA A 226 39.89 -14.78 -45.70
CA ALA A 226 40.25 -15.59 -44.54
C ALA A 226 40.53 -14.70 -43.31
N VAL A 227 39.50 -14.38 -42.53
CA VAL A 227 39.67 -13.80 -41.19
C VAL A 227 39.25 -14.85 -40.16
N GLY A 228 40.21 -15.27 -39.33
CA GLY A 228 39.95 -16.13 -38.17
C GLY A 228 39.01 -15.41 -37.21
N LEU A 229 37.92 -16.06 -36.83
CA LEU A 229 36.89 -15.55 -35.91
C LEU A 229 37.40 -15.42 -34.44
N GLU A 230 38.72 -15.48 -34.23
CA GLU A 230 39.37 -15.55 -32.91
C GLU A 230 39.51 -14.16 -32.24
N GLU A 231 39.49 -13.06 -32.99
CA GLU A 231 39.41 -11.68 -32.47
C GLU A 231 38.22 -10.93 -33.10
N LEU A 232 37.17 -10.71 -32.32
CA LEU A 232 35.97 -9.99 -32.76
C LEU A 232 36.27 -8.47 -32.85
N PRO A 233 35.87 -7.76 -33.94
CA PRO A 233 36.12 -6.32 -34.07
C PRO A 233 35.41 -5.49 -32.99
N THR A 234 35.98 -4.34 -32.65
CA THR A 234 35.37 -3.38 -31.73
C THR A 234 34.07 -2.79 -32.32
N THR A 235 33.17 -2.34 -31.45
CA THR A 235 31.86 -1.73 -31.80
C THR A 235 31.99 -0.62 -32.83
N LYS A 236 32.99 0.24 -32.67
CA LYS A 236 33.33 1.32 -33.61
C LYS A 236 33.64 0.80 -35.02
N THR A 237 34.46 -0.24 -35.15
CA THR A 237 34.84 -0.82 -36.45
C THR A 237 33.66 -1.48 -37.15
N ILE A 238 32.76 -2.12 -36.38
CA ILE A 238 31.50 -2.67 -36.90
C ILE A 238 30.63 -1.55 -37.48
N LEU A 239 30.54 -0.40 -36.82
CA LEU A 239 29.75 0.72 -37.32
C LEU A 239 30.40 1.40 -38.55
N GLU A 240 31.72 1.50 -38.60
CA GLU A 240 32.42 1.98 -39.80
C GLU A 240 32.15 1.06 -41.00
N LEU A 241 32.14 -0.27 -40.80
CA LEU A 241 31.73 -1.25 -41.81
C LEU A 241 30.25 -1.07 -42.21
N PHE A 242 29.36 -0.82 -41.25
CA PHE A 242 27.95 -0.55 -41.52
C PHE A 242 27.75 0.71 -42.38
N ASN A 243 28.41 1.81 -42.03
CA ASN A 243 28.32 3.07 -42.77
C ASN A 243 28.91 2.97 -44.18
N ASN A 244 29.93 2.12 -44.39
CA ASN A 244 30.47 1.83 -45.71
C ASN A 244 29.53 0.98 -46.57
N SER A 245 28.82 0.03 -45.96
CA SER A 245 27.82 -0.81 -46.62
C SER A 245 26.52 -0.06 -46.94
N PHE A 246 26.12 0.89 -46.08
CA PHE A 246 24.87 1.65 -46.22
C PHE A 246 25.13 3.18 -46.17
N PRO A 247 25.73 3.76 -47.22
CA PRO A 247 26.19 5.16 -47.21
C PRO A 247 25.06 6.19 -47.10
N TYR A 248 23.81 5.82 -47.40
CA TYR A 248 22.64 6.71 -47.26
C TYR A 248 22.33 7.08 -45.81
N TYR A 249 22.81 6.33 -44.81
CA TYR A 249 22.69 6.75 -43.41
C TYR A 249 23.58 7.96 -43.04
N ARG A 250 24.56 8.30 -43.88
CA ARG A 250 25.52 9.40 -43.66
C ARG A 250 25.20 10.64 -44.50
N ASN A 251 24.53 10.48 -45.65
CA ASN A 251 24.28 11.56 -46.62
C ASN A 251 22.79 11.57 -47.05
N CYS A 252 22.02 12.56 -46.59
CA CYS A 252 20.60 12.73 -46.91
C CYS A 252 20.31 12.76 -48.43
N SER A 253 21.23 13.32 -49.24
CA SER A 253 21.04 13.49 -50.69
C SER A 253 20.99 12.18 -51.47
N LEU A 254 21.36 11.05 -50.87
CA LEU A 254 21.31 9.72 -51.50
C LEU A 254 19.97 9.00 -51.29
N LEU A 255 19.16 9.39 -50.30
CA LEU A 255 17.85 8.77 -50.04
C LEU A 255 16.85 9.01 -51.19
N ASP A 256 16.84 10.22 -51.75
CA ASP A 256 15.96 10.60 -52.87
C ASP A 256 16.36 9.94 -54.20
N LEU A 257 17.60 9.44 -54.32
CA LEU A 257 18.16 8.88 -55.56
C LEU A 257 18.13 7.34 -55.62
N GLN A 258 17.91 6.63 -54.51
CA GLN A 258 18.07 5.16 -54.43
C GLN A 258 16.95 4.35 -53.75
N CYS A 259 15.83 4.94 -53.32
CA CYS A 259 14.68 4.15 -52.82
C CYS A 259 13.40 4.58 -53.54
N PRO A 260 12.74 3.73 -54.36
CA PRO A 260 12.33 2.38 -53.98
C PRO A 260 12.37 1.33 -55.13
N SER A 261 13.33 0.40 -55.13
CA SER A 261 13.27 -0.79 -56.01
C SER A 261 13.42 -2.14 -55.31
N GLN A 262 13.78 -2.21 -54.02
CA GLN A 262 13.85 -3.49 -53.28
C GLN A 262 13.50 -3.29 -51.79
N ASN A 263 12.21 -3.48 -51.42
CA ASN A 263 11.72 -3.41 -50.04
C ASN A 263 12.52 -4.28 -49.05
N ASN A 264 13.14 -5.38 -49.51
CA ASN A 264 13.89 -6.31 -48.65
C ASN A 264 15.18 -5.71 -48.07
N TRP A 265 15.93 -4.89 -48.81
CA TRP A 265 17.19 -4.32 -48.32
C TRP A 265 16.98 -3.22 -47.30
N LEU A 266 15.94 -2.40 -47.48
CA LEU A 266 15.57 -1.39 -46.50
C LEU A 266 15.20 -2.06 -45.18
N VAL A 267 14.33 -3.08 -45.21
CA VAL A 267 13.93 -3.84 -44.01
C VAL A 267 15.14 -4.51 -43.37
N MET A 268 16.03 -5.14 -44.15
CA MET A 268 17.26 -5.74 -43.62
C MET A 268 18.18 -4.71 -42.97
N SER A 269 18.37 -3.53 -43.59
CA SER A 269 19.19 -2.46 -43.01
C SER A 269 18.60 -1.93 -41.70
N LEU A 270 17.28 -1.75 -41.63
CA LEU A 270 16.57 -1.32 -40.43
C LEU A 270 16.64 -2.38 -39.33
N SER A 271 16.59 -3.67 -39.68
CA SER A 271 16.83 -4.76 -38.73
C SER A 271 18.24 -4.73 -38.13
N LEU A 272 19.27 -4.40 -38.94
CA LEU A 272 20.63 -4.22 -38.42
C LEU A 272 20.75 -2.97 -37.53
N VAL A 273 20.09 -1.86 -37.90
CA VAL A 273 20.04 -0.65 -37.06
C VAL A 273 19.36 -0.94 -35.72
N LEU A 274 18.32 -1.76 -35.69
CA LEU A 274 17.64 -2.15 -34.46
C LEU A 274 18.60 -2.84 -33.46
N LEU A 275 19.53 -3.66 -33.95
CA LEU A 275 20.59 -4.28 -33.14
C LEU A 275 21.67 -3.26 -32.76
N ILE A 276 22.05 -2.34 -33.65
CA ILE A 276 23.02 -1.29 -33.34
C ILE A 276 22.49 -0.37 -32.22
N CYS A 277 21.20 -0.07 -32.21
CA CYS A 277 20.58 0.74 -31.16
C CYS A 277 20.32 -0.02 -29.85
N SER A 278 20.65 -1.32 -29.75
CA SER A 278 20.37 -2.10 -28.54
C SER A 278 21.38 -1.90 -27.40
N SER A 279 22.58 -1.36 -27.68
CA SER A 279 23.57 -1.01 -26.65
C SER A 279 23.89 0.49 -26.67
N LYS A 280 24.31 1.01 -25.51
CA LYS A 280 24.59 2.44 -25.33
C LYS A 280 25.74 2.93 -26.21
N GLU A 281 26.83 2.17 -26.28
CA GLU A 281 28.02 2.57 -27.05
C GLU A 281 27.76 2.57 -28.57
N SER A 282 27.14 1.52 -29.11
CA SER A 282 26.85 1.45 -30.54
C SER A 282 25.76 2.44 -30.96
N CYS A 283 24.76 2.68 -30.09
CA CYS A 283 23.76 3.72 -30.30
C CYS A 283 24.42 5.12 -30.35
N PHE A 284 25.36 5.41 -29.44
CA PHE A 284 26.11 6.67 -29.45
C PHE A 284 26.81 6.90 -30.79
N TYR A 285 27.59 5.93 -31.29
CA TYR A 285 28.29 6.09 -32.57
C TYR A 285 27.32 6.22 -33.76
N PHE A 286 26.17 5.55 -33.74
CA PHE A 286 25.16 5.68 -34.78
C PHE A 286 24.50 7.08 -34.79
N VAL A 287 24.20 7.61 -33.60
CA VAL A 287 23.69 8.97 -33.42
C VAL A 287 24.72 10.00 -33.87
N ASP A 288 25.98 9.86 -33.45
CA ASP A 288 27.09 10.76 -33.80
C ASP A 288 27.34 10.80 -35.32
N ALA A 289 27.13 9.69 -36.01
CA ALA A 289 27.21 9.61 -37.47
C ALA A 289 26.02 10.27 -38.21
N GLY A 290 25.01 10.81 -37.50
CA GLY A 290 23.80 11.40 -38.07
C GLY A 290 22.68 10.40 -38.40
N GLY A 291 22.82 9.13 -37.97
CA GLY A 291 21.89 8.07 -38.33
C GLY A 291 20.45 8.30 -37.85
N MET A 292 20.25 8.92 -36.69
CA MET A 292 18.93 9.22 -36.15
C MET A 292 18.15 10.26 -36.96
N GLU A 293 18.83 11.23 -37.57
CA GLU A 293 18.19 12.21 -38.47
C GLU A 293 17.56 11.50 -39.68
N GLN A 294 18.21 10.45 -40.18
CA GLN A 294 17.67 9.62 -41.27
C GLN A 294 16.46 8.80 -40.85
N ILE A 295 16.46 8.26 -39.62
CA ILE A 295 15.29 7.55 -39.08
C ILE A 295 14.09 8.50 -38.95
N ILE A 296 14.33 9.76 -38.52
CA ILE A 296 13.28 10.79 -38.47
C ILE A 296 12.78 11.11 -39.88
N ASN A 297 13.66 11.31 -40.86
CA ASN A 297 13.27 11.57 -42.25
C ASN A 297 12.43 10.41 -42.83
N LEU A 298 12.83 9.16 -42.57
CA LEU A 298 12.08 7.97 -42.95
C LEU A 298 10.70 7.91 -42.25
N LEU A 299 10.58 8.35 -40.99
CA LEU A 299 9.29 8.47 -40.30
C LEU A 299 8.43 9.59 -40.89
N CYS A 300 9.01 10.72 -41.26
CA CYS A 300 8.34 11.88 -41.88
C CYS A 300 7.93 11.64 -43.34
N TRP A 301 8.42 10.58 -43.99
CA TRP A 301 8.21 10.38 -45.42
C TRP A 301 6.73 10.15 -45.77
N ASN A 302 6.20 10.90 -46.74
CA ASN A 302 4.78 10.94 -47.14
C ASN A 302 4.29 9.70 -47.92
N THR A 303 5.17 8.75 -48.25
CA THR A 303 4.78 7.54 -48.99
C THR A 303 4.15 6.50 -48.04
N PRO A 304 3.11 5.76 -48.49
CA PRO A 304 2.47 4.74 -47.65
C PRO A 304 3.46 3.62 -47.31
N LYS A 305 3.78 3.48 -46.02
CA LYS A 305 4.68 2.44 -45.50
C LYS A 305 3.88 1.19 -45.14
N SER A 306 4.50 0.02 -45.25
CA SER A 306 3.90 -1.20 -44.71
C SER A 306 3.86 -1.14 -43.18
N THR A 307 2.85 -1.77 -42.56
CA THR A 307 2.73 -1.87 -41.09
C THR A 307 4.01 -2.42 -40.45
N ALA A 308 4.65 -3.41 -41.09
CA ALA A 308 5.90 -4.00 -40.61
C ALA A 308 7.06 -3.00 -40.63
N THR A 309 7.17 -2.17 -41.67
CA THR A 309 8.19 -1.11 -41.76
C THR A 309 7.97 -0.05 -40.68
N THR A 310 6.72 0.37 -40.44
CA THR A 310 6.39 1.34 -39.38
C THR A 310 6.72 0.79 -38.00
N LEU A 311 6.37 -0.47 -37.71
CA LEU A 311 6.71 -1.12 -36.44
C LEU A 311 8.21 -1.30 -36.24
N LEU A 312 8.96 -1.55 -37.31
CA LEU A 312 10.42 -1.66 -37.26
C LEU A 312 11.09 -0.30 -37.00
N LEU A 313 10.64 0.77 -37.66
CA LEU A 313 11.08 2.14 -37.40
C LEU A 313 10.78 2.55 -35.95
N LEU A 314 9.56 2.28 -35.46
CA LEU A 314 9.20 2.54 -34.07
C LEU A 314 10.05 1.70 -33.10
N GLY A 315 10.40 0.46 -33.46
CA GLY A 315 11.32 -0.36 -32.67
C GLY A 315 12.74 0.21 -32.58
N ILE A 316 13.25 0.79 -33.67
CA ILE A 316 14.55 1.47 -33.67
C ILE A 316 14.50 2.70 -32.75
N VAL A 317 13.47 3.54 -32.89
CA VAL A 317 13.29 4.71 -32.04
C VAL A 317 13.13 4.30 -30.57
N GLU A 318 12.36 3.25 -30.31
CA GLU A 318 12.18 2.71 -28.96
C GLU A 318 13.52 2.26 -28.36
N ASN A 319 14.36 1.51 -29.09
CA ASN A 319 15.68 1.10 -28.63
C ASN A 319 16.62 2.31 -28.43
N ALA A 320 16.68 3.22 -29.40
CA ALA A 320 17.55 4.39 -29.33
C ALA A 320 17.21 5.31 -28.14
N THR A 321 15.91 5.52 -27.89
CA THR A 321 15.41 6.37 -26.80
C THR A 321 15.51 5.72 -25.41
N ARG A 322 16.01 4.49 -25.28
CA ARG A 322 16.42 3.93 -23.97
C ARG A 322 17.65 4.64 -23.40
N HIS A 323 18.35 5.41 -24.23
CA HIS A 323 19.56 6.14 -23.88
C HIS A 323 19.33 7.64 -24.07
N GLY A 324 19.92 8.46 -23.20
CA GLY A 324 19.78 9.92 -23.25
C GLY A 324 20.26 10.52 -24.58
N VAL A 325 21.34 10.00 -25.16
CA VAL A 325 21.86 10.43 -26.46
C VAL A 325 20.84 10.23 -27.58
N GLY A 326 20.13 9.10 -27.60
CA GLY A 326 19.07 8.85 -28.58
C GLY A 326 17.84 9.73 -28.36
N CYS A 327 17.49 10.02 -27.09
CA CYS A 327 16.44 11.00 -26.77
C CYS A 327 16.80 12.41 -27.28
N GLU A 328 18.03 12.88 -27.04
CA GLU A 328 18.51 14.18 -27.51
C GLU A 328 18.49 14.26 -29.04
N ALA A 329 18.98 13.23 -29.73
CA ALA A 329 18.98 13.18 -31.19
C ALA A 329 17.55 13.22 -31.76
N PHE A 330 16.63 12.46 -31.19
CA PHE A 330 15.24 12.45 -31.63
C PHE A 330 14.52 13.78 -31.37
N LEU A 331 14.85 14.46 -30.26
CA LEU A 331 14.35 15.79 -29.92
C LEU A 331 15.04 16.92 -30.72
N GLY A 332 16.06 16.63 -31.51
CA GLY A 332 16.82 17.64 -32.26
C GLY A 332 17.76 18.47 -31.37
N TRP A 333 18.15 17.95 -30.20
CA TRP A 333 19.04 18.61 -29.26
C TRP A 333 20.51 18.20 -29.44
N TRP A 334 20.77 17.13 -30.19
CA TRP A 334 22.12 16.61 -30.44
C TRP A 334 22.73 17.16 -31.75
N PRO A 335 24.01 17.57 -31.77
CA PRO A 335 24.90 17.72 -30.62
C PRO A 335 24.57 18.99 -29.81
N ARG A 336 24.57 18.90 -28.48
CA ARG A 336 24.27 20.05 -27.61
C ARG A 336 25.42 21.07 -27.66
N SER A 337 25.10 22.32 -28.03
CA SER A 337 26.06 23.43 -28.09
C SER A 337 26.43 24.00 -26.71
N ASP A 338 25.50 23.97 -25.74
CA ASP A 338 25.73 24.30 -24.33
C ASP A 338 25.10 23.19 -23.46
N ARG A 339 25.87 22.61 -22.54
CA ARG A 339 25.40 21.54 -21.63
C ARG A 339 24.31 22.04 -20.67
N ASN A 340 24.26 23.34 -20.39
CA ASN A 340 23.42 23.90 -19.34
C ASN A 340 22.10 24.51 -19.84
N SER A 341 21.90 24.63 -21.15
CA SER A 341 20.69 25.22 -21.76
C SER A 341 19.95 24.20 -22.62
N ILE A 342 18.65 24.03 -22.38
CA ILE A 342 17.79 23.16 -23.19
C ILE A 342 17.33 23.95 -24.42
N PRO A 343 17.54 23.43 -25.65
CA PRO A 343 17.09 24.09 -26.86
C PRO A 343 15.58 24.31 -26.84
N THR A 344 15.14 25.50 -27.23
CA THR A 344 13.71 25.84 -27.39
C THR A 344 13.35 25.74 -28.86
N GLY A 345 12.41 24.85 -29.22
CA GLY A 345 12.02 24.59 -30.61
C GLY A 345 11.12 23.36 -30.77
N SER A 346 10.53 23.19 -31.95
CA SER A 346 9.75 21.99 -32.30
C SER A 346 10.67 20.88 -32.80
N SER A 347 10.50 19.66 -32.28
CA SER A 347 11.18 18.46 -32.79
C SER A 347 10.36 17.85 -33.93
N ASP A 348 10.98 17.70 -35.11
CA ASP A 348 10.35 17.02 -36.25
C ASP A 348 10.01 15.57 -35.94
N GLY A 349 10.88 14.86 -35.20
CA GLY A 349 10.65 13.50 -34.75
C GLY A 349 9.43 13.39 -33.81
N TYR A 350 9.35 14.26 -32.80
CA TYR A 350 8.23 14.30 -31.86
C TYR A 350 6.91 14.65 -32.57
N CYS A 351 6.92 15.66 -33.45
CA CYS A 351 5.77 16.03 -34.25
C CYS A 351 5.30 14.89 -35.16
N SER A 352 6.21 14.10 -35.70
CA SER A 352 5.86 12.94 -36.54
C SER A 352 5.21 11.79 -35.77
N LEU A 353 5.65 11.51 -34.53
CA LEU A 353 4.96 10.55 -33.67
C LEU A 353 3.56 11.03 -33.28
N LEU A 354 3.38 12.33 -33.03
CA LEU A 354 2.06 12.89 -32.77
C LEU A 354 1.14 12.80 -33.99
N LYS A 355 1.65 13.10 -35.20
CA LYS A 355 0.88 12.94 -36.44
C LYS A 355 0.44 11.49 -36.63
N LEU A 356 1.34 10.53 -36.38
CA LEU A 356 1.05 9.10 -36.43
C LEU A 356 -0.10 8.70 -35.48
N LEU A 357 -0.16 9.27 -34.27
CA LEU A 357 -1.25 9.01 -33.32
C LEU A 357 -2.57 9.72 -33.65
N LEU A 358 -2.51 10.84 -34.36
CA LEU A 358 -3.70 11.54 -34.85
C LEU A 358 -4.34 10.84 -36.06
N GLU A 359 -3.58 10.00 -36.75
CA GLU A 359 -4.06 9.10 -37.79
C GLU A 359 -4.72 7.86 -37.17
N LYS A 360 -5.69 7.25 -37.88
CA LYS A 360 -6.42 6.07 -37.39
C LYS A 360 -5.55 4.82 -37.57
N GLU A 361 -4.59 4.64 -36.68
CA GLU A 361 -3.60 3.58 -36.72
C GLU A 361 -4.04 2.29 -36.01
N ARG A 362 -3.32 1.19 -36.32
CA ARG A 362 -3.47 -0.09 -35.61
C ARG A 362 -2.97 0.04 -34.16
N HIS A 363 -3.56 -0.71 -33.23
CA HIS A 363 -3.27 -0.58 -31.79
C HIS A 363 -1.79 -0.78 -31.43
N ASP A 364 -1.11 -1.72 -32.07
CA ASP A 364 0.31 -1.99 -31.84
C ASP A 364 1.22 -0.83 -32.24
N ILE A 365 0.88 -0.11 -33.32
CA ILE A 365 1.56 1.13 -33.73
C ILE A 365 1.26 2.24 -32.72
N ALA A 366 -0.01 2.43 -32.36
CA ALA A 366 -0.43 3.50 -31.44
C ALA A 366 0.14 3.33 -30.02
N SER A 367 0.14 2.10 -29.49
CA SER A 367 0.71 1.80 -28.18
C SER A 367 2.22 2.05 -28.15
N ARG A 368 2.97 1.57 -29.16
CA ARG A 368 4.43 1.76 -29.23
C ARG A 368 4.82 3.23 -29.41
N ALA A 369 4.09 3.98 -30.25
CA ALA A 369 4.32 5.41 -30.42
C ALA A 369 3.99 6.21 -29.15
N THR A 370 2.90 5.89 -28.46
CA THR A 370 2.53 6.53 -27.19
C THR A 370 3.58 6.27 -26.11
N TYR A 371 4.09 5.05 -26.02
CA TYR A 371 5.14 4.68 -25.07
C TYR A 371 6.45 5.46 -25.31
N VAL A 372 6.88 5.57 -26.57
CA VAL A 372 8.05 6.39 -26.94
C VAL A 372 7.82 7.87 -26.59
N LEU A 373 6.62 8.42 -26.85
CA LEU A 373 6.29 9.80 -26.52
C LEU A 373 6.30 10.07 -25.02
N GLN A 374 5.77 9.15 -24.21
CA GLN A 374 5.82 9.23 -22.75
C GLN A 374 7.27 9.27 -22.25
N ARG A 375 8.15 8.41 -22.80
CA ARG A 375 9.57 8.38 -22.45
C ARG A 375 10.30 9.67 -22.85
N LEU A 376 10.07 10.17 -24.07
CA LEU A 376 10.65 11.42 -24.54
C LEU A 376 10.21 12.61 -23.68
N ARG A 377 8.92 12.66 -23.31
CA ARG A 377 8.39 13.68 -22.41
C ARG A 377 9.01 13.58 -21.01
N PHE A 378 9.17 12.37 -20.50
CA PHE A 378 9.84 12.13 -19.23
C PHE A 378 11.30 12.62 -19.23
N TYR A 379 12.04 12.33 -20.30
CA TYR A 379 13.42 12.79 -20.47
C TYR A 379 13.54 14.32 -20.58
N GLU A 380 12.60 14.95 -21.27
CA GLU A 380 12.53 16.42 -21.36
C GLU A 380 12.35 17.06 -19.98
N ILE A 381 11.43 16.54 -19.17
CA ILE A 381 11.16 17.02 -17.80
C ILE A 381 12.40 16.83 -16.92
N LEU A 382 13.04 15.65 -16.97
CA LEU A 382 14.28 15.39 -16.23
C LEU A 382 15.39 16.38 -16.60
N SER A 383 15.57 16.65 -17.89
CA SER A 383 16.57 17.61 -18.38
C SER A 383 16.26 19.04 -17.90
N ARG A 384 14.97 19.43 -17.88
CA ARG A 384 14.50 20.74 -17.40
C ARG A 384 14.73 20.92 -15.91
N TYR A 385 14.41 19.90 -15.14
CA TYR A 385 14.71 19.85 -13.72
C TYR A 385 16.23 19.98 -13.47
N GLU A 386 17.05 19.19 -14.16
CA GLU A 386 18.52 19.26 -14.09
C GLU A 386 19.02 20.70 -14.34
N SER A 387 18.61 21.33 -15.45
CA SER A 387 19.01 22.71 -15.78
C SER A 387 18.57 23.72 -14.71
N ALA A 388 17.37 23.55 -14.15
CA ALA A 388 16.85 24.44 -13.11
C ALA A 388 17.64 24.32 -11.80
N VAL A 389 17.87 23.09 -11.32
CA VAL A 389 18.62 22.83 -10.09
C VAL A 389 20.06 23.29 -10.21
N ILE A 390 20.73 23.01 -11.35
CA ILE A 390 22.10 23.49 -11.58
C ILE A 390 22.15 25.02 -11.49
N LYS A 391 21.20 25.76 -12.06
CA LYS A 391 21.14 27.23 -11.96
C LYS A 391 20.88 27.72 -10.53
N VAL A 392 20.14 26.97 -9.72
CA VAL A 392 19.94 27.30 -8.30
C VAL A 392 21.22 27.07 -7.49
N VAL A 393 21.91 25.95 -7.72
CA VAL A 393 23.09 25.52 -6.93
C VAL A 393 24.40 26.20 -7.37
N SER A 394 24.57 26.49 -8.66
CA SER A 394 25.84 27.02 -9.21
C SER A 394 26.09 28.52 -8.97
N ASN A 395 25.07 29.28 -8.54
CA ASN A 395 25.20 30.70 -8.26
C ASN A 395 25.71 30.93 -6.80
N LEU A 396 26.93 31.47 -6.65
CA LEU A 396 27.62 31.81 -5.38
C LEU A 396 26.76 32.65 -4.39
N PRO A 397 27.11 32.72 -3.08
CA PRO A 397 26.20 33.16 -2.03
C PRO A 397 26.00 34.68 -2.10
N SER A 398 24.81 35.12 -2.52
CA SER A 398 24.23 36.36 -2.03
C SER A 398 23.42 36.02 -0.78
N ASP A 399 23.58 36.78 0.29
CA ASP A 399 22.80 36.64 1.54
C ASP A 399 21.28 36.86 1.33
N GLU A 400 20.86 37.23 0.11
CA GLU A 400 19.47 37.42 -0.30
C GLU A 400 19.07 36.46 -1.44
N LEU A 401 17.88 35.86 -1.31
CA LEU A 401 17.17 35.13 -2.37
C LEU A 401 16.81 36.09 -3.51
N SER A 402 17.53 36.07 -4.62
CA SER A 402 17.18 36.88 -5.80
C SER A 402 15.86 36.40 -6.44
N ALA A 403 15.11 37.32 -7.06
CA ALA A 403 13.87 36.99 -7.78
C ALA A 403 14.08 35.91 -8.85
N ASP A 404 15.24 35.90 -9.50
CA ASP A 404 15.61 34.89 -10.49
C ASP A 404 15.71 33.49 -9.89
N ARG A 405 16.27 33.33 -8.67
CA ARG A 405 16.34 32.02 -7.99
C ARG A 405 14.96 31.48 -7.64
N VAL A 406 14.07 32.33 -7.14
CA VAL A 406 12.67 31.93 -6.85
C VAL A 406 11.97 31.45 -8.12
N SER A 407 12.21 32.10 -9.27
CA SER A 407 11.62 31.67 -10.55
C SER A 407 12.10 30.28 -10.98
N PHE A 408 13.38 29.95 -10.76
CA PHE A 408 13.92 28.61 -11.05
C PHE A 408 13.41 27.55 -10.07
N LEU A 409 13.17 27.89 -8.80
CA LEU A 409 12.56 26.99 -7.81
C LEU A 409 11.09 26.68 -8.15
N ILE A 410 10.30 27.68 -8.53
CA ILE A 410 8.92 27.48 -9.01
C ILE A 410 8.92 26.55 -10.23
N PHE A 411 9.84 26.79 -11.17
CA PHE A 411 9.98 25.96 -12.35
C PHE A 411 10.37 24.51 -11.97
N ALA A 412 11.35 24.31 -11.09
CA ALA A 412 11.74 22.99 -10.60
C ALA A 412 10.60 22.25 -9.89
N SER A 413 9.82 22.96 -9.06
CA SER A 413 8.61 22.41 -8.40
C SER A 413 7.61 21.89 -9.43
N SER A 414 7.33 22.70 -10.46
CA SER A 414 6.37 22.32 -11.51
C SER A 414 6.83 21.09 -12.33
N GLU A 415 8.12 20.98 -12.64
CA GLU A 415 8.68 19.84 -13.36
C GLU A 415 8.68 18.57 -12.49
N LEU A 416 8.94 18.67 -11.18
CA LEU A 416 8.81 17.56 -10.23
C LEU A 416 7.37 17.06 -10.11
N ALA A 417 6.40 17.97 -10.05
CA ALA A 417 4.99 17.61 -10.00
C ALA A 417 4.55 16.84 -11.25
N GLU A 418 5.00 17.25 -12.44
CA GLU A 418 4.75 16.53 -13.69
C GLU A 418 5.50 15.18 -13.76
N MET A 419 6.74 15.12 -13.27
CA MET A 419 7.51 13.88 -13.18
C MET A 419 6.80 12.84 -12.30
N SER A 420 6.31 13.24 -11.12
CA SER A 420 5.54 12.37 -10.22
C SER A 420 4.28 11.81 -10.88
N LYS A 421 3.60 12.61 -11.71
CA LYS A 421 2.44 12.15 -12.50
C LYS A 421 2.85 11.11 -13.55
N LEU A 422 3.92 11.34 -14.30
CA LEU A 422 4.36 10.41 -15.35
C LEU A 422 4.82 9.07 -14.77
N ILE A 423 5.57 9.06 -13.67
CA ILE A 423 5.98 7.80 -13.00
C ILE A 423 4.75 6.95 -12.64
N LYS A 424 3.65 7.58 -12.21
CA LYS A 424 2.39 6.88 -11.90
C LYS A 424 1.61 6.41 -13.13
N ILE A 425 1.85 6.98 -14.31
CA ILE A 425 1.13 6.70 -15.57
C ILE A 425 1.87 5.70 -16.47
N CYS A 426 3.19 5.54 -16.31
CA CYS A 426 4.05 4.72 -17.16
C CYS A 426 3.94 3.20 -16.93
N GLY A 427 2.71 2.68 -16.78
CA GLY A 427 2.40 1.26 -16.88
C GLY A 427 2.25 0.81 -18.34
N PRO A 428 2.20 -0.51 -18.60
CA PRO A 428 1.98 -1.03 -19.95
C PRO A 428 0.66 -0.49 -20.52
N ILE A 429 0.72 0.10 -21.70
CA ILE A 429 -0.45 0.65 -22.38
C ILE A 429 -1.34 -0.52 -22.81
N GLU A 430 -2.43 -0.73 -22.08
CA GLU A 430 -3.34 -1.83 -22.34
C GLU A 430 -3.98 -1.71 -23.73
N ASP A 431 -4.22 -2.87 -24.37
CA ASP A 431 -4.99 -2.95 -25.61
C ASP A 431 -6.49 -2.80 -25.33
N PRO A 432 -7.13 -1.68 -25.76
CA PRO A 432 -8.57 -1.49 -25.64
C PRO A 432 -9.33 -2.22 -26.75
N SER A 433 -8.66 -3.00 -27.61
CA SER A 433 -9.32 -3.72 -28.70
C SER A 433 -10.36 -4.71 -28.16
N PRO A 434 -11.50 -4.87 -28.85
CA PRO A 434 -12.50 -5.87 -28.50
C PRO A 434 -11.92 -7.29 -28.42
N GLU A 435 -10.86 -7.59 -29.17
CA GLU A 435 -10.19 -8.90 -29.19
C GLU A 435 -9.28 -9.12 -27.99
N ALA A 436 -8.55 -8.10 -27.51
CA ALA A 436 -7.76 -8.20 -26.28
C ALA A 436 -8.64 -8.20 -25.02
N ILE A 437 -9.74 -7.44 -25.05
CA ILE A 437 -10.81 -7.50 -24.05
C ILE A 437 -11.47 -8.89 -24.10
N ALA A 438 -11.77 -9.43 -25.29
CA ALA A 438 -12.31 -10.76 -25.44
C ALA A 438 -11.32 -11.86 -25.03
N ARG A 439 -10.00 -11.71 -25.19
CA ARG A 439 -9.00 -12.66 -24.67
C ARG A 439 -8.88 -12.62 -23.14
N ARG A 440 -8.98 -11.44 -22.55
CA ARG A 440 -9.07 -11.27 -21.09
C ARG A 440 -10.34 -11.93 -20.54
N ILE A 441 -11.46 -11.72 -21.23
CA ILE A 441 -12.76 -12.32 -20.89
C ILE A 441 -12.82 -13.82 -21.27
N SER A 442 -12.11 -14.28 -22.30
CA SER A 442 -12.13 -15.70 -22.71
C SER A 442 -11.28 -16.59 -21.83
N LYS A 443 -10.33 -16.04 -21.06
CA LYS A 443 -9.73 -16.77 -19.92
C LYS A 443 -10.77 -17.07 -18.82
N SER A 444 -11.95 -16.44 -18.83
CA SER A 444 -13.05 -16.68 -17.88
C SER A 444 -14.29 -17.36 -18.51
N SER A 445 -14.25 -17.80 -19.77
CA SER A 445 -15.45 -18.27 -20.50
C SER A 445 -15.68 -19.78 -20.52
N HIS A 446 -15.16 -20.53 -19.54
CA HIS A 446 -15.65 -21.88 -19.24
C HIS A 446 -16.67 -21.78 -18.10
N LEU A 447 -17.95 -21.70 -18.47
CA LEU A 447 -19.07 -21.34 -17.61
C LEU A 447 -19.46 -22.39 -16.55
N GLU A 448 -18.81 -23.54 -16.48
CA GLU A 448 -19.20 -24.62 -15.56
C GLU A 448 -18.46 -24.57 -14.20
N ASP A 449 -17.33 -23.85 -14.07
CA ASP A 449 -16.51 -23.78 -12.85
C ASP A 449 -16.12 -22.34 -12.43
N SER A 450 -17.05 -21.38 -12.54
CA SER A 450 -16.79 -19.93 -12.32
C SER A 450 -16.26 -19.55 -10.92
N LEU A 451 -16.44 -20.42 -9.92
CA LEU A 451 -16.01 -20.21 -8.53
C LEU A 451 -14.83 -21.09 -8.10
N SER A 452 -14.22 -21.83 -9.04
CA SER A 452 -13.04 -22.65 -8.76
C SER A 452 -11.80 -21.77 -8.49
N PHE A 453 -10.84 -22.29 -7.72
CA PHE A 453 -9.57 -21.60 -7.43
C PHE A 453 -8.83 -21.16 -8.71
N LYS A 454 -8.76 -22.03 -9.73
CA LYS A 454 -8.08 -21.73 -11.00
C LYS A 454 -8.75 -20.60 -11.78
N ALA A 455 -10.07 -20.50 -11.72
CA ALA A 455 -10.81 -19.42 -12.38
C ALA A 455 -10.68 -18.08 -11.66
N THR A 456 -10.56 -18.10 -10.32
CA THR A 456 -10.68 -16.90 -9.48
C THR A 456 -9.35 -16.34 -8.97
N ILE A 457 -8.26 -17.11 -8.95
CA ILE A 457 -6.92 -16.64 -8.51
C ILE A 457 -6.41 -15.42 -9.31
N GLY A 458 -6.68 -15.37 -10.62
CA GLY A 458 -6.30 -14.24 -11.47
C GLY A 458 -6.93 -12.92 -11.02
N LEU A 459 -8.14 -12.96 -10.44
CA LEU A 459 -8.85 -11.77 -9.95
C LEU A 459 -8.13 -11.11 -8.76
N ILE A 460 -7.43 -11.88 -7.93
CA ILE A 460 -6.62 -11.34 -6.82
C ILE A 460 -5.50 -10.47 -7.38
N THR A 461 -4.91 -10.87 -8.49
CA THR A 461 -3.78 -10.13 -9.11
C THR A 461 -4.19 -8.83 -9.80
N SER A 462 -5.44 -8.76 -10.27
CA SER A 462 -6.01 -7.56 -10.91
C SER A 462 -6.80 -6.68 -9.93
N SER A 463 -6.79 -7.04 -8.65
CA SER A 463 -7.59 -6.38 -7.62
C SER A 463 -7.15 -4.94 -7.40
N LYS A 464 -8.13 -4.04 -7.29
CA LYS A 464 -7.91 -2.61 -6.97
C LYS A 464 -7.41 -2.35 -5.55
N TYR A 465 -7.41 -3.36 -4.67
CA TYR A 465 -6.90 -3.27 -3.28
C TYR A 465 -5.37 -3.45 -3.19
N SER A 466 -4.66 -3.18 -4.29
CA SER A 466 -3.20 -3.06 -4.34
C SER A 466 -2.80 -1.58 -4.18
N PHE A 467 -1.78 -1.27 -3.37
CA PHE A 467 -1.39 0.12 -3.09
C PHE A 467 -0.69 0.77 -4.29
N LEU A 468 0.26 0.07 -4.89
CA LEU A 468 0.98 0.41 -6.11
C LEU A 468 1.70 -0.88 -6.54
N GLN A 469 1.43 -1.39 -7.73
CA GLN A 469 2.00 -2.67 -8.18
C GLN A 469 2.31 -2.70 -9.67
N PHE A 470 2.38 -1.54 -10.32
CA PHE A 470 3.02 -1.46 -11.63
C PHE A 470 4.51 -1.27 -11.40
N ASP A 471 5.29 -2.18 -11.94
CA ASP A 471 6.74 -2.05 -11.90
C ASP A 471 7.13 -0.82 -12.73
N THR A 472 8.04 0.00 -12.21
CA THR A 472 8.50 1.18 -12.94
C THR A 472 9.32 0.71 -14.14
N ASP A 473 9.04 1.28 -15.31
CA ASP A 473 9.80 0.98 -16.52
C ASP A 473 11.31 1.17 -16.29
N SER A 474 12.06 0.09 -16.52
CA SER A 474 13.51 0.04 -16.35
C SER A 474 14.23 1.09 -17.21
N CYS A 475 13.68 1.42 -18.38
CA CYS A 475 14.21 2.45 -19.26
C CYS A 475 14.02 3.86 -18.68
N LEU A 476 12.97 4.10 -17.88
CA LEU A 476 12.80 5.40 -17.20
C LEU A 476 13.78 5.52 -16.04
N LEU A 477 13.97 4.45 -15.27
CA LEU A 477 14.93 4.39 -14.17
C LEU A 477 16.37 4.63 -14.66
N SER A 478 16.76 4.05 -15.81
CA SER A 478 18.08 4.31 -16.40
C SER A 478 18.28 5.78 -16.81
N LEU A 479 17.23 6.45 -17.30
CA LEU A 479 17.27 7.88 -17.63
C LEU A 479 17.36 8.76 -16.37
N ILE A 480 16.68 8.39 -15.28
CA ILE A 480 16.82 9.06 -13.97
C ILE A 480 18.28 9.00 -13.50
N GLN A 481 18.91 7.83 -13.63
CA GLN A 481 20.33 7.63 -13.29
C GLN A 481 21.26 8.46 -14.19
N GLU A 482 21.07 8.41 -15.51
CA GLU A 482 21.91 9.12 -16.47
C GLU A 482 21.90 10.64 -16.25
N ARG A 483 20.78 11.19 -15.76
CA ARG A 483 20.64 12.62 -15.44
C ARG A 483 21.02 13.01 -14.02
N GLY A 484 21.46 12.08 -13.19
CA GLY A 484 21.91 12.39 -11.83
C GLY A 484 20.81 12.99 -10.95
N PHE A 485 19.56 12.57 -11.12
CA PHE A 485 18.39 13.13 -10.41
C PHE A 485 18.57 13.11 -8.88
N PHE A 486 18.98 11.97 -8.29
CA PHE A 486 19.14 11.86 -6.83
C PHE A 486 20.26 12.74 -6.28
N PRO A 487 21.50 12.73 -6.83
CA PRO A 487 22.55 13.64 -6.37
C PRO A 487 22.14 15.12 -6.46
N LEU A 488 21.46 15.53 -7.54
CA LEU A 488 20.99 16.90 -7.71
C LEU A 488 19.90 17.26 -6.69
N SER A 489 18.97 16.33 -6.42
CA SER A 489 17.91 16.53 -5.44
C SER A 489 18.47 16.61 -4.02
N ALA A 490 19.45 15.76 -3.67
CA ALA A 490 20.15 15.81 -2.40
C ALA A 490 20.90 17.15 -2.23
N ALA A 491 21.59 17.61 -3.28
CA ALA A 491 22.25 18.92 -3.28
C ALA A 491 21.27 20.08 -3.10
N LEU A 492 20.07 19.99 -3.69
CA LEU A 492 19.01 20.98 -3.52
C LEU A 492 18.48 21.00 -2.08
N LEU A 493 18.17 19.83 -1.51
CA LEU A 493 17.66 19.69 -0.14
C LEU A 493 18.69 20.13 0.91
N SER A 494 19.98 19.85 0.68
CA SER A 494 21.09 20.30 1.54
C SER A 494 21.53 21.75 1.30
N SER A 495 20.90 22.47 0.37
CA SER A 495 21.28 23.85 0.05
C SER A 495 20.92 24.81 1.19
N PRO A 496 21.78 25.79 1.55
CA PRO A 496 21.46 26.80 2.56
C PRO A 496 20.27 27.68 2.18
N VAL A 497 19.89 27.71 0.89
CA VAL A 497 18.65 28.35 0.41
C VAL A 497 17.42 27.79 1.11
N MET A 498 17.43 26.50 1.48
CA MET A 498 16.35 25.85 2.21
C MET A 498 16.17 26.41 3.63
N HIS A 499 17.27 26.76 4.30
CA HIS A 499 17.26 27.25 5.68
C HIS A 499 17.02 28.77 5.79
N LEU A 500 17.20 29.52 4.70
CA LEU A 500 17.04 30.98 4.65
C LEU A 500 15.69 31.45 4.12
N ALA A 501 14.89 30.55 3.52
CA ALA A 501 13.61 30.91 2.92
C ALA A 501 12.55 31.25 3.96
N SER A 502 11.85 32.36 3.76
CA SER A 502 10.70 32.79 4.55
C SER A 502 9.53 33.21 3.64
N GLY A 503 8.30 33.08 4.12
CA GLY A 503 7.10 33.40 3.33
C GLY A 503 6.90 32.48 2.13
N PRO A 504 6.47 32.98 0.95
CA PRO A 504 6.14 32.17 -0.22
C PRO A 504 7.28 31.27 -0.73
N ALA A 505 8.54 31.67 -0.52
CA ALA A 505 9.69 30.85 -0.88
C ALA A 505 9.75 29.56 -0.05
N ALA A 506 9.36 29.60 1.23
CA ALA A 506 9.30 28.41 2.07
C ALA A 506 8.22 27.44 1.60
N GLU A 507 7.05 27.94 1.16
CA GLU A 507 5.97 27.11 0.61
C GLU A 507 6.41 26.34 -0.65
N ILE A 508 7.10 27.02 -1.59
CA ILE A 508 7.63 26.40 -2.80
C ILE A 508 8.64 25.29 -2.47
N LEU A 509 9.51 25.55 -1.49
CA LEU A 509 10.52 24.55 -1.07
C LEU A 509 9.88 23.34 -0.40
N MET A 510 8.82 23.54 0.36
CA MET A 510 8.05 22.44 0.96
C MET A 510 7.35 21.60 -0.12
N GLU A 511 6.86 22.22 -1.20
CA GLU A 511 6.30 21.52 -2.36
C GLU A 511 7.37 20.70 -3.11
N ILE A 512 8.58 21.25 -3.28
CA ILE A 512 9.73 20.54 -3.86
C ILE A 512 10.08 19.33 -3.00
N THR A 513 10.25 19.51 -1.69
CA THR A 513 10.57 18.42 -0.76
C THR A 513 9.49 17.34 -0.78
N SER A 514 8.22 17.72 -0.68
CA SER A 514 7.07 16.80 -0.77
C SER A 514 7.04 16.01 -2.09
N SER A 515 7.40 16.66 -3.20
CA SER A 515 7.46 16.00 -4.51
C SER A 515 8.60 14.97 -4.60
N ILE A 516 9.78 15.31 -4.08
CA ILE A 516 10.93 14.39 -3.99
C ILE A 516 10.59 13.19 -3.09
N GLU A 517 10.00 13.45 -1.92
CA GLU A 517 9.52 12.43 -1.00
C GLU A 517 8.49 11.51 -1.68
N SER A 518 7.52 12.08 -2.41
CA SER A 518 6.51 11.29 -3.13
C SER A 518 7.13 10.38 -4.20
N ILE A 519 8.15 10.84 -4.92
CA ILE A 519 8.89 10.03 -5.90
C ILE A 519 9.64 8.89 -5.19
N LEU A 520 10.36 9.19 -4.11
CA LEU A 520 11.07 8.18 -3.32
C LEU A 520 10.12 7.10 -2.79
N LEU A 521 9.04 7.50 -2.11
CA LEU A 521 8.05 6.55 -1.58
C LEU A 521 7.41 5.71 -2.70
N SER A 522 7.16 6.29 -3.88
CA SER A 522 6.62 5.55 -5.03
C SER A 522 7.56 4.43 -5.51
N LEU A 523 8.87 4.66 -5.49
CA LEU A 523 9.87 3.65 -5.87
C LEU A 523 9.93 2.49 -4.87
N LEU A 524 9.68 2.75 -3.58
CA LEU A 524 9.66 1.72 -2.53
C LEU A 524 8.48 0.74 -2.66
N PHE A 525 7.43 1.08 -3.41
CA PHE A 525 6.28 0.20 -3.63
C PHE A 525 6.49 -0.86 -4.74
N CYS A 526 7.61 -0.86 -5.46
CA CYS A 526 7.84 -1.77 -6.59
C CYS A 526 9.22 -2.42 -6.56
N ARG A 527 9.34 -3.58 -7.23
CA ARG A 527 10.59 -4.35 -7.31
C ARG A 527 11.68 -3.56 -8.03
N SER A 528 11.38 -3.06 -9.23
CA SER A 528 12.30 -2.29 -10.06
C SER A 528 12.81 -1.04 -9.34
N GLY A 529 11.93 -0.30 -8.66
CA GLY A 529 12.28 0.89 -7.90
C GLY A 529 13.18 0.59 -6.71
N LEU A 530 12.86 -0.43 -5.90
CA LEU A 530 13.69 -0.84 -4.77
C LEU A 530 15.05 -1.39 -5.24
N SER A 531 15.07 -2.25 -6.25
CA SER A 531 16.30 -2.76 -6.87
C SER A 531 17.16 -1.63 -7.45
N PHE A 532 16.54 -0.62 -8.06
CA PHE A 532 17.21 0.56 -8.59
C PHE A 532 17.89 1.39 -7.50
N LEU A 533 17.17 1.69 -6.41
CA LEU A 533 17.73 2.41 -5.27
C LEU A 533 18.91 1.66 -4.64
N LEU A 534 18.80 0.34 -4.51
CA LEU A 534 19.89 -0.51 -4.02
C LEU A 534 21.10 -0.50 -4.97
N SER A 535 20.89 -0.44 -6.29
CA SER A 535 21.97 -0.44 -7.29
C SER A 535 22.87 0.80 -7.26
N GLN A 536 22.43 1.89 -6.60
CA GLN A 536 23.16 3.15 -6.48
C GLN A 536 23.29 3.57 -5.02
N PRO A 537 24.08 2.83 -4.22
CA PRO A 537 24.13 3.02 -2.78
C PRO A 537 24.58 4.44 -2.39
N GLU A 538 25.58 5.00 -3.07
CA GLU A 538 26.10 6.35 -2.80
C GLU A 538 25.06 7.45 -3.04
N ALA A 539 24.34 7.39 -4.17
CA ALA A 539 23.32 8.38 -4.52
C ALA A 539 22.09 8.29 -3.59
N THR A 540 21.69 7.06 -3.25
CA THR A 540 20.59 6.79 -2.32
C THR A 540 20.93 7.21 -0.89
N GLU A 541 22.17 7.00 -0.45
CA GLU A 541 22.64 7.47 0.86
C GLU A 541 22.58 8.99 0.97
N LEU A 542 23.08 9.70 -0.05
CA LEU A 542 23.08 11.17 -0.07
C LEU A 542 21.67 11.75 0.08
N ILE A 543 20.68 11.19 -0.63
CA ILE A 543 19.31 11.69 -0.52
C ILE A 543 18.69 11.35 0.85
N VAL A 544 18.94 10.16 1.40
CA VAL A 544 18.46 9.80 2.74
C VAL A 544 19.07 10.71 3.82
N LEU A 545 20.38 10.97 3.75
CA LEU A 545 21.06 11.88 4.67
C LEU A 545 20.56 13.32 4.53
N SER A 546 20.21 13.76 3.32
CA SER A 546 19.64 15.11 3.11
C SER A 546 18.26 15.29 3.74
N LEU A 547 17.54 14.18 3.99
CA LEU A 547 16.23 14.17 4.65
C LEU A 547 16.33 13.98 6.17
N GLN A 548 17.38 13.32 6.66
CA GLN A 548 17.64 13.07 8.07
C GLN A 548 18.45 14.24 8.68
N ASP A 549 17.80 15.13 9.43
CA ASP A 549 18.51 16.15 10.21
C ASP A 549 19.53 15.51 11.17
N GLY A 550 20.72 16.09 11.30
CA GLY A 550 21.81 15.59 12.17
C GLY A 550 21.55 15.65 13.68
N LYS A 551 20.29 15.79 14.12
CA LYS A 551 19.91 15.65 15.53
C LYS A 551 19.64 14.18 15.81
N ASP A 552 20.46 13.60 16.69
CA ASP A 552 20.23 12.28 17.31
C ASP A 552 18.90 12.29 18.08
N MET A 553 17.78 12.11 17.39
CA MET A 553 16.57 11.65 18.03
C MET A 553 16.78 10.19 18.40
N ASN A 554 16.34 9.80 19.59
CA ASN A 554 16.20 8.38 19.93
C ASN A 554 15.55 7.68 18.75
N LYS A 555 16.13 6.55 18.29
CA LYS A 555 15.64 5.68 17.21
C LYS A 555 14.19 5.27 17.48
N THR A 556 13.27 6.18 17.24
CA THR A 556 11.84 6.09 17.51
C THR A 556 11.19 5.68 16.22
N GLU A 557 10.15 4.84 16.34
CA GLU A 557 9.44 4.27 15.20
C GLU A 557 8.94 5.38 14.27
N CYS A 558 9.16 5.21 12.98
CA CYS A 558 8.63 6.09 11.95
C CYS A 558 7.20 5.68 11.58
N ILE A 559 6.43 6.58 10.97
CA ILE A 559 5.14 6.20 10.39
C ILE A 559 5.33 5.17 9.26
N THR A 560 4.27 4.44 8.93
CA THR A 560 4.35 3.43 7.87
C THR A 560 4.42 4.08 6.47
N LEU A 561 5.09 3.42 5.51
CA LEU A 561 5.17 3.83 4.10
C LEU A 561 3.80 4.18 3.49
N ARG A 562 2.76 3.36 3.74
CA ARG A 562 1.38 3.62 3.25
C ARG A 562 0.82 4.91 3.83
N HIS A 563 1.03 5.15 5.12
CA HIS A 563 0.54 6.36 5.77
C HIS A 563 1.26 7.61 5.23
N ALA A 564 2.59 7.58 5.14
CA ALA A 564 3.38 8.67 4.59
C ALA A 564 2.99 8.98 3.13
N PHE A 565 2.81 7.95 2.31
CA PHE A 565 2.39 8.11 0.92
C PHE A 565 1.01 8.76 0.80
N VAL A 566 0.06 8.34 1.62
CA VAL A 566 -1.30 8.88 1.60
C VAL A 566 -1.33 10.33 2.10
N LEU A 567 -0.60 10.66 3.17
CA LEU A 567 -0.45 12.05 3.65
C LEU A 567 0.00 12.97 2.52
N LEU A 568 1.12 12.64 1.87
CA LEU A 568 1.66 13.44 0.77
C LEU A 568 0.69 13.52 -0.41
N SER A 569 0.01 12.42 -0.76
CA SER A 569 -0.96 12.40 -1.87
C SER A 569 -2.19 13.30 -1.63
N LYS A 570 -2.49 13.59 -0.35
CA LYS A 570 -3.62 14.41 0.10
C LYS A 570 -3.21 15.87 0.35
N GLY A 571 -1.94 16.21 0.16
CA GLY A 571 -1.38 17.54 0.43
C GLY A 571 -1.01 17.79 1.88
N PHE A 572 -1.04 16.76 2.75
CA PHE A 572 -0.51 16.86 4.11
C PHE A 572 1.01 16.76 4.08
N PHE A 573 1.64 17.51 4.98
CA PHE A 573 3.08 17.47 5.16
C PHE A 573 3.51 16.23 5.93
N CYS A 574 4.48 15.50 5.39
CA CYS A 574 5.24 14.49 6.11
C CYS A 574 6.56 15.12 6.58
N ARG A 575 7.07 14.74 7.75
CA ARG A 575 8.39 15.21 8.16
C ARG A 575 9.45 14.53 7.26
N PRO A 576 10.39 15.28 6.64
CA PRO A 576 11.43 14.71 5.79
C PRO A 576 12.21 13.59 6.47
N GLN A 577 12.48 13.75 7.76
CA GLN A 577 13.19 12.77 8.57
C GLN A 577 12.42 11.44 8.65
N GLU A 578 11.09 11.46 8.69
CA GLU A 578 10.27 10.24 8.67
C GLU A 578 10.39 9.51 7.32
N VAL A 579 10.39 10.25 6.20
CA VAL A 579 10.60 9.66 4.86
C VAL A 579 12.01 9.08 4.73
N GLY A 580 13.02 9.75 5.29
CA GLY A 580 14.38 9.23 5.38
C GLY A 580 14.45 7.91 6.13
N MET A 581 13.83 7.82 7.31
CA MET A 581 13.77 6.57 8.11
C MET A 581 13.01 5.45 7.40
N ILE A 582 11.87 5.74 6.77
CA ILE A 582 11.09 4.76 5.97
C ILE A 582 11.96 4.21 4.85
N THR A 583 12.66 5.09 4.12
CA THR A 583 13.52 4.70 3.00
C THR A 583 14.66 3.80 3.47
N GLU A 584 15.35 4.19 4.54
CA GLU A 584 16.41 3.39 5.16
C GLU A 584 15.92 1.99 5.56
N LEU A 585 14.73 1.90 6.17
CA LEU A 585 14.15 0.64 6.63
C LEU A 585 13.85 -0.32 5.46
N HIS A 586 13.28 0.19 4.36
CA HIS A 586 12.98 -0.62 3.18
C HIS A 586 14.26 -1.07 2.45
N LEU A 587 15.29 -0.22 2.40
CA LEU A 587 16.60 -0.59 1.83
C LEU A 587 17.28 -1.69 2.64
N LYS A 588 17.17 -1.67 3.98
CA LYS A 588 17.67 -2.77 4.85
C LYS A 588 16.98 -4.09 4.54
N VAL A 589 15.64 -4.09 4.39
CA VAL A 589 14.89 -5.29 3.98
C VAL A 589 15.32 -5.77 2.59
N GLY A 590 15.46 -4.87 1.62
CA GLY A 590 15.91 -5.22 0.27
C GLY A 590 17.34 -5.79 0.24
N SER A 591 18.25 -5.24 1.04
CA SER A 591 19.60 -5.81 1.23
C SER A 591 19.57 -7.18 1.92
N ALA A 592 18.74 -7.35 2.95
CA ALA A 592 18.54 -8.64 3.60
C ALA A 592 17.98 -9.68 2.62
N ALA A 593 17.05 -9.30 1.73
CA ALA A 593 16.55 -10.17 0.66
C ALA A 593 17.69 -10.61 -0.30
N ASN A 594 18.56 -9.68 -0.69
CA ASN A 594 19.73 -9.98 -1.52
C ASN A 594 20.67 -11.00 -0.86
N ARG A 595 20.95 -10.82 0.44
CA ARG A 595 21.78 -11.75 1.23
C ARG A 595 21.10 -13.11 1.40
N LEU A 596 19.80 -13.14 1.64
CA LEU A 596 19.00 -14.36 1.78
C LEU A 596 19.09 -15.27 0.54
N LEU A 597 19.24 -14.68 -0.66
CA LEU A 597 19.45 -15.41 -1.91
C LEU A 597 20.89 -15.91 -2.12
N ALA A 598 21.88 -15.25 -1.51
CA ALA A 598 23.29 -15.58 -1.68
C ALA A 598 23.79 -16.65 -0.70
N VAL A 599 23.15 -16.76 0.47
CA VAL A 599 23.60 -17.57 1.60
C VAL A 599 23.19 -19.05 1.43
N PRO A 600 24.07 -20.02 1.75
CA PRO A 600 23.73 -21.45 1.68
C PRO A 600 22.64 -21.83 2.72
N PRO A 601 21.76 -22.80 2.41
CA PRO A 601 20.72 -23.25 3.33
C PRO A 601 21.32 -23.86 4.60
N ASN A 602 20.64 -23.67 5.74
CA ASN A 602 21.03 -24.20 7.06
C ASN A 602 22.41 -23.74 7.57
N SER A 603 22.77 -22.48 7.30
CA SER A 603 24.00 -21.85 7.80
C SER A 603 23.72 -20.87 8.94
N ASP A 604 24.74 -20.57 9.75
CA ASP A 604 24.65 -19.52 10.79
C ASP A 604 24.37 -18.15 10.15
N GLU A 605 24.94 -17.88 8.98
CA GLU A 605 24.69 -16.66 8.20
C GLU A 605 23.21 -16.50 7.82
N LEU A 606 22.52 -17.61 7.48
CA LEU A 606 21.10 -17.59 7.19
C LEU A 606 20.30 -17.20 8.43
N LEU A 607 20.63 -17.77 9.60
CA LEU A 607 19.97 -17.41 10.85
C LEU A 607 20.20 -15.93 11.19
N TRP A 608 21.39 -15.38 10.96
CA TRP A 608 21.66 -13.96 11.19
C TRP A 608 20.82 -13.04 10.31
N VAL A 609 20.66 -13.36 9.02
CA VAL A 609 19.79 -12.60 8.12
C VAL A 609 18.32 -12.69 8.56
N LEU A 610 17.85 -13.88 8.94
CA LEU A 610 16.48 -14.05 9.44
C LEU A 610 16.26 -13.31 10.78
N TRP A 611 17.25 -13.33 11.67
CA TRP A 611 17.20 -12.60 12.93
C TRP A 611 17.12 -11.08 12.73
N GLU A 612 17.86 -10.54 11.76
CA GLU A 612 17.77 -9.13 11.38
C GLU A 612 16.36 -8.77 10.88
N LEU A 613 15.77 -9.63 10.04
CA LEU A 613 14.39 -9.45 9.57
C LEU A 613 13.37 -9.54 10.72
N CYS A 614 13.52 -10.49 11.66
CA CYS A 614 12.71 -10.57 12.87
C CYS A 614 12.93 -9.37 13.83
N ALA A 615 14.12 -8.75 13.84
CA ALA A 615 14.34 -7.54 14.61
C ALA A 615 13.57 -6.35 13.99
N ILE A 616 13.53 -6.28 12.66
CA ILE A 616 12.77 -5.27 11.91
C ILE A 616 11.25 -5.44 12.13
N SER A 617 10.73 -6.68 12.20
CA SER A 617 9.28 -6.98 12.39
C SER A 617 8.68 -6.48 13.70
N ARG A 618 9.49 -6.00 14.65
CA ARG A 618 9.04 -5.55 15.98
C ARG A 618 8.29 -4.21 15.96
N SER A 619 8.47 -3.41 14.91
CA SER A 619 7.78 -2.13 14.70
C SER A 619 6.75 -2.22 13.58
N ASP A 620 5.68 -1.41 13.65
CA ASP A 620 4.65 -1.36 12.60
C ASP A 620 5.24 -0.93 11.24
N SER A 621 6.14 0.06 11.23
CA SER A 621 6.87 0.47 10.03
C SER A 621 7.74 -0.66 9.47
N GLY A 622 8.35 -1.47 10.34
CA GLY A 622 9.20 -2.58 9.94
C GLY A 622 8.42 -3.77 9.42
N ARG A 623 7.26 -4.08 10.02
CA ARG A 623 6.31 -5.06 9.46
C ARG A 623 5.89 -4.69 8.05
N GLN A 624 5.61 -3.41 7.81
CA GLN A 624 5.27 -2.96 6.47
C GLN A 624 6.46 -3.01 5.51
N ALA A 625 7.68 -2.69 5.97
CA ALA A 625 8.88 -2.81 5.15
C ALA A 625 9.16 -4.26 4.74
N LEU A 626 8.89 -5.23 5.62
CA LEU A 626 9.03 -6.67 5.32
C LEU A 626 8.13 -7.14 4.17
N LEU A 627 7.04 -6.43 3.88
CA LEU A 627 6.18 -6.75 2.73
C LEU A 627 6.91 -6.60 1.39
N ALA A 628 8.01 -5.82 1.34
CA ALA A 628 8.88 -5.74 0.17
C ALA A 628 9.53 -7.07 -0.20
N LEU A 629 9.63 -8.05 0.73
CA LEU A 629 10.02 -9.42 0.40
C LEU A 629 9.05 -10.06 -0.62
N GLY A 630 7.78 -9.65 -0.62
CA GLY A 630 6.77 -10.04 -1.59
C GLY A 630 7.09 -9.62 -3.03
N TYR A 631 7.97 -8.64 -3.24
CA TYR A 631 8.45 -8.25 -4.56
C TYR A 631 9.47 -9.26 -5.13
N PHE A 632 10.01 -10.14 -4.29
CA PHE A 632 11.03 -11.12 -4.62
C PHE A 632 10.50 -12.54 -4.38
N PRO A 633 9.77 -13.15 -5.34
CA PRO A 633 9.32 -14.54 -5.23
C PRO A 633 10.45 -15.53 -4.92
N GLU A 634 11.65 -15.23 -5.38
CA GLU A 634 12.86 -15.99 -5.10
C GLU A 634 13.19 -15.99 -3.60
N ALA A 635 13.03 -14.84 -2.91
CA ALA A 635 13.26 -14.74 -1.47
C ALA A 635 12.18 -15.52 -0.69
N ILE A 636 10.92 -15.45 -1.11
CA ILE A 636 9.83 -16.26 -0.54
C ILE A 636 10.13 -17.75 -0.71
N SER A 637 10.63 -18.17 -1.87
CA SER A 637 10.97 -19.58 -2.13
C SER A 637 12.04 -20.10 -1.17
N VAL A 638 13.03 -19.27 -0.81
CA VAL A 638 14.05 -19.61 0.19
C VAL A 638 13.43 -19.76 1.57
N LEU A 639 12.56 -18.83 2.00
CA LEU A 639 11.84 -18.92 3.28
C LEU A 639 10.99 -20.20 3.36
N LEU A 640 10.24 -20.52 2.30
CA LEU A 640 9.47 -21.76 2.20
C LEU A 640 10.37 -22.99 2.29
N SER A 641 11.53 -22.96 1.61
CA SER A 641 12.50 -24.07 1.65
C SER A 641 13.09 -24.28 3.05
N SER A 642 13.27 -23.20 3.83
CA SER A 642 13.75 -23.26 5.21
C SER A 642 12.76 -23.96 6.13
N ILE A 643 11.45 -23.78 5.90
CA ILE A 643 10.39 -24.49 6.64
C ILE A 643 10.33 -25.97 6.23
N SER A 644 10.44 -26.28 4.92
CA SER A 644 10.32 -27.66 4.43
C SER A 644 11.53 -28.54 4.75
N LYS A 645 12.76 -27.98 4.77
CA LYS A 645 14.02 -28.73 4.96
C LYS A 645 14.29 -29.19 6.40
N TYR A 646 13.57 -28.67 7.39
CA TYR A 646 13.74 -29.07 8.80
C TYR A 646 13.62 -30.59 8.99
N LYS A 647 12.71 -31.23 8.25
CA LYS A 647 12.45 -32.68 8.33
C LYS A 647 13.57 -33.57 7.78
N ASP A 648 14.28 -33.15 6.74
CA ASP A 648 15.33 -33.97 6.11
C ASP A 648 16.51 -34.17 7.06
N LEU A 649 16.83 -33.14 7.86
CA LEU A 649 17.87 -33.18 8.89
C LEU A 649 17.49 -34.11 10.07
N ASP A 650 16.26 -34.03 10.57
CA ASP A 650 15.82 -34.85 11.70
C ASP A 650 15.74 -36.36 11.37
N SER A 651 15.43 -36.71 10.11
CA SER A 651 15.43 -38.11 9.66
C SER A 651 16.83 -38.76 9.64
N THR A 652 17.88 -37.94 9.52
CA THR A 652 19.28 -38.39 9.53
C THR A 652 19.92 -38.38 10.92
N MET A 653 19.32 -37.70 11.91
CA MET A 653 19.89 -37.45 13.24
C MET A 653 19.17 -38.14 14.40
N ILE A 654 18.47 -39.27 14.17
CA ILE A 654 17.63 -40.01 15.14
C ILE A 654 18.37 -40.52 16.42
N LYS A 655 19.62 -40.10 16.72
CA LYS A 655 20.30 -40.46 17.97
C LYS A 655 20.65 -39.31 18.91
N ASN A 656 20.59 -38.05 18.49
CA ASN A 656 20.75 -36.89 19.36
C ASN A 656 19.67 -35.86 18.98
N GLY A 657 19.03 -35.20 19.96
CA GLY A 657 17.91 -34.27 19.71
C GLY A 657 18.18 -33.27 18.56
N GLY A 658 17.11 -32.88 17.85
CA GLY A 658 17.17 -32.08 16.62
C GLY A 658 18.04 -30.83 16.74
N SER A 659 18.63 -30.38 15.61
CA SER A 659 19.60 -29.29 15.65
C SER A 659 18.97 -27.97 16.13
N PRO A 660 19.52 -27.30 17.17
CA PRO A 660 18.97 -26.04 17.69
C PRO A 660 19.00 -24.92 16.65
N LEU A 661 19.99 -24.94 15.74
CA LEU A 661 20.11 -24.03 14.61
C LEU A 661 18.95 -24.19 13.62
N GLY A 662 18.63 -25.42 13.22
CA GLY A 662 17.52 -25.70 12.30
C GLY A 662 16.15 -25.29 12.88
N LEU A 663 15.97 -25.47 14.19
CA LEU A 663 14.76 -25.02 14.88
C LEU A 663 14.65 -23.49 14.89
N ALA A 664 15.74 -22.78 15.18
CA ALA A 664 15.75 -21.31 15.17
C ALA A 664 15.46 -20.72 13.78
N ILE A 665 16.02 -21.33 12.73
CA ILE A 665 15.75 -20.98 11.33
C ILE A 665 14.27 -21.20 10.99
N PHE A 666 13.71 -22.35 11.39
CA PHE A 666 12.30 -22.68 11.18
C PHE A 666 11.35 -21.65 11.82
N HIS A 667 11.56 -21.33 13.10
CA HIS A 667 10.74 -20.34 13.81
C HIS A 667 10.89 -18.93 13.23
N SER A 668 12.11 -18.50 12.90
CA SER A 668 12.35 -17.17 12.33
C SER A 668 11.71 -17.02 10.95
N ALA A 669 11.81 -18.06 10.11
CA ALA A 669 11.14 -18.08 8.80
C ALA A 669 9.61 -18.04 8.94
N ALA A 670 9.04 -18.75 9.92
CA ALA A 670 7.62 -18.72 10.20
C ALA A 670 7.14 -17.33 10.68
N GLU A 671 7.91 -16.65 11.53
CA GLU A 671 7.60 -15.30 12.00
C GLU A 671 7.59 -14.27 10.85
N ILE A 672 8.55 -14.36 9.92
CA ILE A 672 8.60 -13.47 8.75
C ILE A 672 7.41 -13.73 7.82
N LEU A 673 7.04 -15.00 7.60
CA LEU A 673 5.88 -15.35 6.80
C LEU A 673 4.56 -14.94 7.47
N GLU A 674 4.48 -14.98 8.80
CA GLU A 674 3.31 -14.48 9.56
C GLU A 674 3.04 -13.00 9.22
N VAL A 675 4.08 -12.17 9.13
CA VAL A 675 3.95 -10.75 8.73
C VAL A 675 3.37 -10.61 7.31
N LEU A 676 3.81 -11.43 6.36
CA LEU A 676 3.30 -11.40 4.98
C LEU A 676 1.83 -11.83 4.92
N VAL A 677 1.46 -12.90 5.61
CA VAL A 677 0.09 -13.43 5.56
C VAL A 677 -0.91 -12.54 6.32
N ALA A 678 -0.45 -11.88 7.39
CA ALA A 678 -1.28 -10.97 8.19
C ALA A 678 -1.62 -9.65 7.48
N ASP A 679 -0.89 -9.25 6.43
CA ASP A 679 -1.14 -8.01 5.70
C ASP A 679 -2.48 -7.99 4.94
N SER A 680 -3.10 -6.81 4.87
CA SER A 680 -4.44 -6.61 4.31
C SER A 680 -4.48 -6.44 2.79
N THR A 681 -3.35 -6.36 2.08
CA THR A 681 -3.35 -6.01 0.64
C THR A 681 -3.47 -7.22 -0.28
N ALA A 682 -4.05 -6.97 -1.46
CA ALA A 682 -4.11 -7.98 -2.52
C ALA A 682 -2.72 -8.41 -3.02
N SER A 683 -1.75 -7.47 -3.00
CA SER A 683 -0.35 -7.75 -3.37
C SER A 683 0.31 -8.76 -2.43
N SER A 684 0.06 -8.66 -1.12
CA SER A 684 0.58 -9.63 -0.16
C SER A 684 -0.13 -10.97 -0.28
N LEU A 685 -1.47 -10.98 -0.40
CA LEU A 685 -2.23 -12.22 -0.62
C LEU A 685 -1.71 -12.99 -1.84
N LYS A 686 -1.46 -12.29 -2.95
CA LYS A 686 -0.90 -12.87 -4.18
C LYS A 686 0.42 -13.60 -3.95
N SER A 687 1.29 -13.11 -3.06
CA SER A 687 2.66 -13.64 -2.92
C SER A 687 2.71 -15.00 -2.22
N TRP A 688 1.70 -15.36 -1.42
CA TRP A 688 1.68 -16.61 -0.66
C TRP A 688 0.49 -17.52 -0.97
N ILE A 689 -0.63 -17.00 -1.49
CA ILE A 689 -1.87 -17.79 -1.66
C ILE A 689 -1.68 -19.03 -2.55
N GLY A 690 -0.72 -19.01 -3.48
CA GLY A 690 -0.34 -20.17 -4.31
C GLY A 690 0.37 -21.29 -3.54
N PHE A 691 1.02 -20.97 -2.42
CA PHE A 691 1.80 -21.91 -1.60
C PHE A 691 1.06 -22.38 -0.34
N ALA A 692 -0.20 -21.98 -0.15
CA ALA A 692 -0.94 -22.23 1.09
C ALA A 692 -0.98 -23.72 1.49
N VAL A 693 -1.30 -24.63 0.56
CA VAL A 693 -1.31 -26.09 0.83
C VAL A 693 0.07 -26.63 1.18
N ASP A 694 1.12 -26.16 0.51
CA ASP A 694 2.49 -26.64 0.74
C ASP A 694 3.04 -26.15 2.08
N LEU A 695 2.77 -24.89 2.41
CA LEU A 695 3.11 -24.29 3.69
C LEU A 695 2.38 -24.99 4.85
N HIS A 696 1.07 -25.24 4.70
CA HIS A 696 0.27 -25.97 5.68
C HIS A 696 0.79 -27.40 5.91
N LYS A 697 1.15 -28.12 4.83
CA LYS A 697 1.79 -29.45 4.95
C LYS A 697 3.12 -29.37 5.69
N ALA A 698 3.96 -28.39 5.36
CA ALA A 698 5.29 -28.24 5.95
C ALA A 698 5.18 -27.95 7.47
N LEU A 699 4.31 -27.04 7.88
CA LEU A 699 4.11 -26.66 9.29
C LEU A 699 3.56 -27.82 10.15
N HIS A 700 2.55 -28.55 9.66
CA HIS A 700 2.02 -29.72 10.39
C HIS A 700 3.01 -30.89 10.48
N SER A 701 3.85 -31.05 9.46
CA SER A 701 4.84 -32.14 9.45
C SER A 701 6.04 -31.89 10.36
N SER A 702 6.22 -30.63 10.78
CA SER A 702 7.42 -30.14 11.48
C SER A 702 7.13 -29.70 12.92
N SER A 703 5.92 -29.87 13.46
CA SER A 703 5.59 -29.34 14.79
C SER A 703 6.41 -30.03 15.89
N PRO A 704 7.33 -29.31 16.57
CA PRO A 704 7.88 -29.80 17.82
C PRO A 704 6.74 -29.83 18.83
N GLY A 705 6.62 -30.90 19.63
CA GLY A 705 5.55 -31.04 20.63
C GLY A 705 5.66 -30.04 21.77
N SER A 706 5.36 -28.77 21.51
CA SER A 706 5.39 -27.65 22.45
C SER A 706 3.96 -27.16 22.72
N ASN A 707 3.65 -26.90 24.00
CA ASN A 707 2.35 -26.40 24.45
C ASN A 707 2.06 -25.00 23.84
N ARG A 708 1.12 -24.97 22.89
CA ARG A 708 0.27 -23.85 22.42
C ARG A 708 0.91 -22.44 22.38
N LYS A 709 1.04 -21.90 21.14
CA LYS A 709 1.19 -20.47 20.72
C LYS A 709 2.58 -19.98 20.23
N ASP A 710 3.33 -20.81 19.52
CA ASP A 710 4.53 -20.37 18.77
C ASP A 710 4.19 -19.77 17.38
N ALA A 711 5.14 -19.08 16.74
CA ALA A 711 4.94 -18.45 15.41
C ALA A 711 4.46 -19.43 14.32
N PRO A 712 4.96 -20.69 14.23
CA PRO A 712 4.41 -21.71 13.34
C PRO A 712 2.92 -21.99 13.55
N THR A 713 2.46 -22.08 14.80
CA THR A 713 1.03 -22.27 15.11
C THR A 713 0.19 -21.07 14.69
N ARG A 714 0.66 -19.84 14.94
CA ARG A 714 -0.06 -18.62 14.50
C ARG A 714 -0.12 -18.51 12.99
N LEU A 715 0.96 -18.88 12.29
CA LEU A 715 0.99 -18.91 10.83
C LEU A 715 -0.02 -19.93 10.25
N LEU A 716 -0.22 -21.08 10.91
CA LEU A 716 -1.26 -22.04 10.52
C LEU A 716 -2.66 -21.40 10.55
N GLU A 717 -3.00 -20.67 11.61
CA GLU A 717 -4.29 -19.98 11.75
C GLU A 717 -4.55 -19.01 10.59
N TRP A 718 -3.52 -18.32 10.10
CA TRP A 718 -3.65 -17.37 9.00
C TRP A 718 -3.85 -18.05 7.63
N ILE A 719 -3.27 -19.24 7.40
CA ILE A 719 -3.25 -19.88 6.06
C ILE A 719 -4.39 -20.88 5.82
N ASP A 720 -5.09 -21.34 6.87
CA ASP A 720 -6.16 -22.35 6.78
C ASP A 720 -7.24 -21.98 5.76
N ALA A 721 -7.69 -20.72 5.77
CA ALA A 721 -8.65 -20.21 4.81
C ALA A 721 -8.12 -20.30 3.36
N GLY A 722 -6.82 -20.04 3.15
CA GLY A 722 -6.16 -20.18 1.86
C GLY A 722 -6.11 -21.64 1.37
N VAL A 723 -5.89 -22.60 2.27
CA VAL A 723 -5.91 -24.04 1.97
C VAL A 723 -7.30 -24.47 1.50
N ILE A 724 -8.35 -24.02 2.18
CA ILE A 724 -9.73 -24.34 1.82
C ILE A 724 -10.11 -23.72 0.49
N TYR A 725 -9.69 -22.49 0.24
CA TYR A 725 -9.90 -21.83 -1.05
C TYR A 725 -9.22 -22.59 -2.21
N GLN A 726 -7.98 -23.04 -2.02
CA GLN A 726 -7.28 -23.84 -3.03
C GLN A 726 -7.97 -25.18 -3.34
N ARG A 727 -8.54 -25.85 -2.32
CA ARG A 727 -9.17 -27.16 -2.48
C ARG A 727 -10.61 -27.08 -2.97
N ASN A 728 -11.41 -26.19 -2.38
CA ASN A 728 -12.87 -26.19 -2.50
C ASN A 728 -13.42 -24.91 -3.17
N GLY A 729 -12.54 -24.03 -3.67
CA GLY A 729 -12.93 -22.78 -4.34
C GLY A 729 -13.64 -21.78 -3.41
N ALA A 730 -14.28 -20.78 -4.02
CA ALA A 730 -14.93 -19.69 -3.29
C ALA A 730 -16.16 -20.13 -2.47
N VAL A 731 -16.93 -21.11 -2.98
CA VAL A 731 -18.10 -21.66 -2.27
C VAL A 731 -17.68 -22.42 -1.02
N GLY A 732 -16.65 -23.26 -1.12
CA GLY A 732 -16.10 -23.99 0.03
C GLY A 732 -15.57 -23.04 1.10
N LEU A 733 -14.92 -21.94 0.69
CA LEU A 733 -14.47 -20.90 1.59
C LEU A 733 -15.62 -20.18 2.31
N LEU A 734 -16.72 -19.89 1.61
CA LEU A 734 -17.90 -19.27 2.21
C LEU A 734 -18.57 -20.19 3.23
N ARG A 735 -18.68 -21.49 2.93
CA ARG A 735 -19.22 -22.51 3.86
C ARG A 735 -18.34 -22.66 5.10
N TYR A 736 -17.01 -22.67 4.92
CA TYR A 736 -16.07 -22.65 6.03
C TYR A 736 -16.23 -21.41 6.92
N SER A 737 -16.40 -20.24 6.30
CA SER A 737 -16.66 -18.99 7.02
C SER A 737 -17.97 -19.04 7.82
N ALA A 738 -19.01 -19.69 7.30
CA ALA A 738 -20.28 -19.88 8.00
C ALA A 738 -20.11 -20.74 9.27
N ILE A 739 -19.28 -21.79 9.23
CA ILE A 739 -18.97 -22.65 10.39
C ILE A 739 -18.20 -21.86 11.45
N LEU A 740 -17.18 -21.11 11.06
CA LEU A 740 -16.43 -20.27 12.01
C LEU A 740 -17.31 -19.19 12.64
N ALA A 741 -18.20 -18.58 11.86
CA ALA A 741 -19.09 -17.52 12.33
C ALA A 741 -20.19 -18.02 13.30
N SER A 742 -20.50 -19.33 13.32
CA SER A 742 -21.47 -19.91 14.26
C SER A 742 -20.89 -20.12 15.67
N GLY A 743 -19.56 -20.01 15.82
CA GLY A 743 -18.84 -20.26 17.08
C GLY A 743 -18.49 -21.72 17.33
N GLU A 744 -18.59 -22.59 16.32
CA GLU A 744 -18.13 -23.99 16.40
C GLU A 744 -16.63 -24.12 16.07
N ASP A 745 -15.90 -24.96 16.82
CA ASP A 745 -14.48 -25.22 16.57
C ASP A 745 -14.26 -25.98 15.25
N ALA A 746 -13.66 -25.31 14.26
CA ALA A 746 -13.33 -25.89 12.96
C ALA A 746 -12.36 -27.09 13.03
N HIS A 747 -11.61 -27.26 14.13
CA HIS A 747 -10.69 -28.38 14.31
C HIS A 747 -11.41 -29.74 14.48
N PHE A 748 -12.70 -29.76 14.85
CA PHE A 748 -13.50 -30.99 14.90
C PHE A 748 -14.28 -31.28 13.60
N SER A 749 -14.39 -30.31 12.69
CA SER A 749 -15.14 -30.46 11.42
C SER A 749 -14.28 -30.45 10.16
N SER A 750 -12.98 -30.13 10.27
CA SER A 750 -12.01 -30.21 9.16
C SER A 750 -11.99 -31.61 8.53
N GLY A 751 -12.19 -32.67 9.32
CA GLY A 751 -12.34 -34.04 8.82
C GLY A 751 -13.58 -34.29 7.97
N ASN A 752 -14.62 -33.46 8.03
CA ASN A 752 -15.84 -33.64 7.22
C ASN A 752 -15.92 -32.67 6.02
N VAL A 753 -15.31 -31.47 6.11
CA VAL A 753 -15.25 -30.50 4.99
C VAL A 753 -14.05 -30.77 4.06
N LEU A 754 -13.04 -31.51 4.52
CA LEU A 754 -11.87 -31.92 3.71
C LEU A 754 -12.02 -33.32 3.07
N VAL A 755 -13.07 -34.10 3.38
CA VAL A 755 -13.19 -35.54 3.03
C VAL A 755 -14.36 -35.87 2.11
N SER A 756 -15.10 -34.89 1.57
CA SER A 756 -16.27 -35.20 0.73
C SER A 756 -15.98 -35.68 -0.70
N ASP A 757 -14.72 -35.81 -1.14
CA ASP A 757 -14.40 -36.28 -2.50
C ASP A 757 -13.31 -37.38 -2.59
N SER A 758 -13.02 -38.11 -1.50
CA SER A 758 -12.19 -39.32 -1.61
C SER A 758 -12.61 -40.42 -0.63
N MET A 759 -13.72 -41.08 -0.92
CA MET A 759 -13.93 -42.47 -0.52
C MET A 759 -14.23 -43.27 -1.78
N ASP A 760 -13.46 -44.33 -1.92
CA ASP A 760 -13.43 -45.24 -3.05
C ASP A 760 -14.81 -45.67 -3.56
N VAL A 761 -14.87 -45.79 -4.88
CA VAL A 761 -15.83 -46.63 -5.61
C VAL A 761 -15.70 -48.06 -5.07
N GLU A 762 -16.61 -48.47 -4.20
CA GLU A 762 -17.32 -49.77 -4.22
C GLU A 762 -18.03 -50.00 -2.88
N ASN A 763 -19.35 -50.26 -2.97
CA ASN A 763 -20.24 -50.80 -1.92
C ASN A 763 -20.95 -49.81 -0.97
N VAL A 764 -21.90 -49.02 -1.48
CA VAL A 764 -23.25 -48.90 -0.86
C VAL A 764 -24.29 -48.73 -1.97
N VAL A 765 -25.11 -49.76 -2.16
CA VAL A 765 -26.33 -49.73 -2.97
C VAL A 765 -27.46 -49.12 -2.13
N ALA A 766 -28.30 -48.30 -2.80
CA ALA A 766 -29.62 -47.77 -2.38
C ALA A 766 -29.64 -46.53 -1.44
N ASP A 767 -29.72 -45.32 -2.00
CA ASP A 767 -30.98 -44.65 -2.35
C ASP A 767 -30.68 -43.20 -2.78
N SER A 768 -30.52 -43.00 -4.10
CA SER A 768 -30.43 -41.70 -4.74
C SER A 768 -31.83 -41.09 -4.84
N ASN A 769 -32.15 -40.11 -3.98
CA ASN A 769 -33.15 -39.07 -4.22
C ASN A 769 -33.13 -38.06 -3.06
N ASN A 770 -32.27 -37.04 -3.14
CA ASN A 770 -32.55 -35.70 -2.62
C ASN A 770 -31.58 -34.70 -3.25
N THR A 771 -32.07 -34.02 -4.27
CA THR A 771 -31.55 -32.77 -4.81
C THR A 771 -31.73 -31.66 -3.76
N SER A 772 -30.67 -31.28 -3.04
CA SER A 772 -30.66 -30.02 -2.28
C SER A 772 -29.25 -29.51 -1.89
N ASP A 773 -28.38 -29.30 -2.87
CA ASP A 773 -27.07 -28.64 -2.64
C ASP A 773 -27.18 -27.15 -2.24
N GLY A 774 -28.32 -26.51 -2.50
CA GLY A 774 -28.58 -25.10 -2.13
C GLY A 774 -29.06 -24.87 -0.69
N GLN A 775 -29.08 -25.88 0.19
CA GLN A 775 -29.65 -25.77 1.55
C GLN A 775 -28.62 -25.82 2.69
N VAL A 776 -27.31 -25.94 2.41
CA VAL A 776 -26.31 -26.21 3.46
C VAL A 776 -26.11 -25.02 4.41
N ILE A 777 -25.95 -23.80 3.88
CA ILE A 777 -25.75 -22.59 4.71
C ILE A 777 -27.01 -22.24 5.50
N ASP A 778 -28.19 -22.39 4.88
CA ASP A 778 -29.47 -22.20 5.54
C ASP A 778 -29.72 -23.24 6.65
N ASN A 779 -29.22 -24.48 6.50
CA ASN A 779 -29.31 -25.50 7.55
C ASN A 779 -28.32 -25.25 8.70
N LEU A 780 -27.11 -24.77 8.41
CA LEU A 780 -26.08 -24.47 9.42
C LEU A 780 -26.44 -23.21 10.24
N LEU A 781 -26.85 -22.14 9.56
CA LEU A 781 -27.12 -20.84 10.18
C LEU A 781 -28.61 -20.62 10.48
N GLY A 782 -29.49 -21.49 9.99
CA GLY A 782 -30.95 -21.37 10.11
C GLY A 782 -31.43 -21.20 11.56
N LYS A 783 -30.78 -21.83 12.54
CA LYS A 783 -31.10 -21.63 13.97
C LYS A 783 -30.77 -20.22 14.47
N LEU A 784 -29.69 -19.61 13.97
CA LEU A 784 -29.26 -18.26 14.37
C LEU A 784 -30.08 -17.18 13.66
N VAL A 785 -30.44 -17.43 12.39
CA VAL A 785 -31.16 -16.48 11.53
C VAL A 785 -32.67 -16.49 11.78
N THR A 786 -33.27 -17.62 12.19
CA THR A 786 -34.71 -17.72 12.52
C THR A 786 -35.09 -17.08 13.84
N ASN A 787 -34.14 -16.85 14.74
CA ASN A 787 -34.40 -16.07 15.95
C ASN A 787 -34.77 -14.62 15.58
N LYS A 788 -35.81 -14.09 16.24
CA LYS A 788 -36.26 -12.69 16.05
C LYS A 788 -35.17 -11.68 16.41
N TYR A 789 -34.25 -12.06 17.31
CA TYR A 789 -33.09 -11.28 17.74
C TYR A 789 -31.88 -12.21 17.84
N PHE A 790 -30.80 -11.89 17.14
CA PHE A 790 -29.49 -12.52 17.29
C PHE A 790 -28.54 -11.47 17.85
N ASP A 791 -27.98 -11.70 19.04
CA ASP A 791 -27.16 -10.73 19.77
C ASP A 791 -25.64 -11.00 19.65
N GLY A 792 -25.25 -11.93 18.76
CA GLY A 792 -23.86 -12.29 18.50
C GLY A 792 -23.30 -13.35 19.45
N VAL A 793 -22.30 -14.09 18.98
CA VAL A 793 -21.51 -15.08 19.74
C VAL A 793 -20.08 -14.54 19.91
N ALA A 794 -19.43 -14.84 21.04
CA ALA A 794 -18.01 -14.55 21.19
C ALA A 794 -17.20 -15.53 20.35
N LEU A 795 -16.42 -15.00 19.41
CA LEU A 795 -15.52 -15.79 18.57
C LEU A 795 -14.17 -15.96 19.27
N CYS A 796 -13.58 -17.15 19.12
CA CYS A 796 -12.19 -17.39 19.49
C CYS A 796 -11.27 -16.53 18.61
N SER A 797 -10.09 -16.14 19.12
CA SER A 797 -9.13 -15.33 18.36
C SER A 797 -8.71 -16.01 17.05
N THR A 798 -8.59 -17.34 17.06
CA THR A 798 -8.25 -18.17 15.90
C THR A 798 -9.32 -18.05 14.81
N SER A 799 -10.60 -18.12 15.19
CA SER A 799 -11.73 -17.93 14.28
C SER A 799 -11.74 -16.52 13.70
N VAL A 800 -11.41 -15.49 14.49
CA VAL A 800 -11.31 -14.10 14.00
C VAL A 800 -10.22 -13.98 12.92
N VAL A 801 -9.05 -14.57 13.14
CA VAL A 801 -7.94 -14.58 12.17
C VAL A 801 -8.32 -15.33 10.89
N GLN A 802 -8.83 -16.56 11.02
CA GLN A 802 -9.24 -17.38 9.87
C GLN A 802 -10.36 -16.72 9.06
N LEU A 803 -11.36 -16.14 9.73
CA LEU A 803 -12.43 -15.36 9.08
C LEU A 803 -11.84 -14.14 8.39
N THR A 804 -10.87 -13.45 9.01
CA THR A 804 -10.24 -12.28 8.40
C THR A 804 -9.60 -12.64 7.06
N THR A 805 -8.80 -13.71 6.99
CA THR A 805 -8.23 -14.18 5.73
C THR A 805 -9.31 -14.61 4.74
N ALA A 806 -10.32 -15.37 5.18
CA ALA A 806 -11.39 -15.85 4.30
C ALA A 806 -12.17 -14.69 3.66
N PHE A 807 -12.57 -13.70 4.45
CA PHE A 807 -13.26 -12.52 3.96
C PHE A 807 -12.37 -11.65 3.08
N ARG A 808 -11.06 -11.57 3.32
CA ARG A 808 -10.11 -10.87 2.40
C ARG A 808 -10.11 -11.52 1.02
N ILE A 809 -10.00 -12.86 0.95
CA ILE A 809 -10.04 -13.59 -0.33
C ILE A 809 -11.38 -13.34 -1.04
N LEU A 810 -12.50 -13.55 -0.34
CA LEU A 810 -13.85 -13.35 -0.89
C LEU A 810 -14.07 -11.90 -1.37
N ALA A 811 -13.61 -10.91 -0.61
CA ALA A 811 -13.72 -9.50 -0.95
C ALA A 811 -13.02 -9.18 -2.27
N PHE A 812 -11.79 -9.66 -2.48
CA PHE A 812 -11.03 -9.36 -3.70
C PHE A 812 -11.58 -10.05 -4.95
N ILE A 813 -11.98 -11.33 -4.85
CA ILE A 813 -12.57 -12.03 -6.00
C ILE A 813 -13.97 -11.50 -6.35
N SER A 814 -14.69 -10.94 -5.37
CA SER A 814 -16.02 -10.33 -5.58
C SER A 814 -16.01 -9.00 -6.35
N GLU A 815 -14.84 -8.51 -6.76
CA GLU A 815 -14.78 -7.40 -7.73
C GLU A 815 -15.36 -7.80 -9.09
N ASP A 816 -15.26 -9.07 -9.45
CA ASP A 816 -15.94 -9.61 -10.62
C ASP A 816 -17.44 -9.78 -10.34
N LYS A 817 -18.26 -9.26 -11.26
CA LYS A 817 -19.73 -9.26 -11.11
C LYS A 817 -20.32 -10.66 -11.13
N ALA A 818 -19.76 -11.59 -11.89
CA ALA A 818 -20.27 -12.95 -11.97
C ALA A 818 -19.98 -13.69 -10.66
N VAL A 819 -18.74 -13.61 -10.16
CA VAL A 819 -18.34 -14.20 -8.87
C VAL A 819 -19.21 -13.68 -7.73
N ALA A 820 -19.41 -12.37 -7.66
CA ALA A 820 -20.19 -11.76 -6.59
C ALA A 820 -21.69 -12.04 -6.70
N SER A 821 -22.25 -12.21 -7.92
CA SER A 821 -23.62 -12.71 -8.10
C SER A 821 -23.77 -14.13 -7.55
N SER A 822 -22.84 -15.03 -7.86
CA SER A 822 -22.88 -16.40 -7.37
C SER A 822 -22.68 -16.48 -5.84
N LEU A 823 -21.79 -15.66 -5.27
CA LEU A 823 -21.64 -15.55 -3.81
C LEU A 823 -22.91 -15.02 -3.12
N PHE A 824 -23.62 -14.10 -3.77
CA PHE A 824 -24.91 -13.62 -3.28
C PHE A 824 -25.95 -14.76 -3.24
N GLU A 825 -26.05 -15.54 -4.33
CA GLU A 825 -26.96 -16.69 -4.43
C GLU A 825 -26.65 -17.78 -3.39
N GLU A 826 -25.37 -18.02 -3.09
CA GLU A 826 -24.94 -18.95 -2.03
C GLU A 826 -25.23 -18.44 -0.61
N GLY A 827 -25.71 -17.20 -0.43
CA GLY A 827 -26.12 -16.68 0.88
C GLY A 827 -25.03 -15.90 1.62
N ALA A 828 -24.05 -15.31 0.92
CA ALA A 828 -22.96 -14.54 1.54
C ALA A 828 -23.43 -13.40 2.46
N ILE A 829 -24.55 -12.74 2.16
CA ILE A 829 -25.10 -11.68 3.02
C ILE A 829 -25.45 -12.19 4.41
N THR A 830 -25.96 -13.42 4.52
CA THR A 830 -26.32 -14.03 5.81
C THR A 830 -25.09 -14.27 6.68
N VAL A 831 -24.01 -14.77 6.08
CA VAL A 831 -22.73 -14.99 6.76
C VAL A 831 -22.14 -13.65 7.23
N ILE A 832 -22.10 -12.64 6.36
CA ILE A 832 -21.65 -11.28 6.71
C ILE A 832 -22.47 -10.73 7.88
N TYR A 833 -23.80 -10.84 7.83
CA TYR A 833 -24.67 -10.37 8.90
C TYR A 833 -24.29 -10.97 10.26
N ILE A 834 -24.05 -12.28 10.32
CA ILE A 834 -23.66 -12.95 11.57
C ILE A 834 -22.30 -12.48 12.05
N VAL A 835 -21.31 -12.37 11.16
CA VAL A 835 -19.97 -11.87 11.50
C VAL A 835 -20.04 -10.44 12.07
N LEU A 836 -20.76 -9.53 11.42
CA LEU A 836 -20.93 -8.15 11.90
C LEU A 836 -21.63 -8.09 13.26
N MET A 837 -22.61 -8.96 13.50
CA MET A 837 -23.28 -9.06 14.80
C MET A 837 -22.36 -9.64 15.89
N ASN A 838 -21.49 -10.59 15.56
CA ASN A 838 -20.47 -11.11 16.47
C ASN A 838 -19.46 -10.00 16.83
N CYS A 839 -18.92 -9.28 15.83
CA CYS A 839 -18.02 -8.14 16.06
C CYS A 839 -18.66 -7.07 16.96
N LYS A 840 -19.91 -6.71 16.69
CA LYS A 840 -20.69 -5.78 17.52
C LYS A 840 -20.79 -6.28 18.97
N SER A 841 -21.16 -7.55 19.17
CA SER A 841 -21.32 -8.16 20.49
C SER A 841 -20.02 -8.22 21.29
N MET A 842 -18.91 -8.45 20.61
CA MET A 842 -17.58 -8.48 21.22
C MET A 842 -17.12 -7.05 21.57
N LEU A 843 -17.30 -6.08 20.68
CA LEU A 843 -17.02 -4.67 20.96
C LEU A 843 -17.86 -4.09 22.10
N GLU A 844 -19.12 -4.52 22.27
CA GLU A 844 -19.96 -4.10 23.40
C GLU A 844 -19.48 -4.64 24.74
N ARG A 845 -18.83 -5.80 24.75
CA ARG A 845 -18.32 -6.46 25.96
C ARG A 845 -16.97 -5.94 26.43
N LEU A 846 -16.21 -5.32 25.54
CA LEU A 846 -14.95 -4.68 25.88
C LEU A 846 -15.20 -3.44 26.73
N SER A 847 -14.29 -3.19 27.67
CA SER A 847 -14.37 -2.02 28.54
C SER A 847 -14.37 -0.75 27.67
N ASN A 848 -15.29 0.19 27.90
CA ASN A 848 -15.17 1.53 27.32
C ASN A 848 -14.04 2.24 28.07
N SER A 849 -12.80 1.98 27.69
CA SER A 849 -11.59 2.59 28.26
C SER A 849 -11.51 4.13 28.10
N TYR A 850 -12.59 4.75 27.61
CA TYR A 850 -12.72 6.18 27.39
C TYR A 850 -13.65 6.87 28.42
N ASP A 851 -14.23 6.12 29.38
CA ASP A 851 -15.03 6.66 30.50
C ASP A 851 -14.19 7.04 31.75
N TYR A 852 -12.85 6.86 31.72
CA TYR A 852 -11.96 7.09 32.88
C TYR A 852 -11.82 8.55 33.34
N LEU A 853 -12.46 9.52 32.67
CA LEU A 853 -12.44 10.93 33.10
C LEU A 853 -13.40 11.24 34.25
N VAL A 854 -14.17 10.27 34.77
CA VAL A 854 -15.21 10.54 35.79
C VAL A 854 -14.97 9.82 37.12
N ASP A 855 -14.23 8.70 37.17
CA ASP A 855 -13.99 7.97 38.42
C ASP A 855 -12.50 7.88 38.76
N GLU A 856 -11.97 8.86 39.51
CA GLU A 856 -10.64 8.80 40.14
C GLU A 856 -10.52 7.71 41.25
N GLY A 857 -11.52 6.83 41.40
CA GLY A 857 -11.63 5.89 42.52
C GLY A 857 -11.80 4.41 42.19
N ALA A 858 -11.81 4.01 40.91
CA ALA A 858 -11.95 2.60 40.53
C ALA A 858 -10.58 1.93 40.30
N GLU A 859 -10.47 0.72 40.82
CA GLU A 859 -9.26 -0.09 40.96
C GLU A 859 -8.46 -0.23 39.66
N LEU A 860 -7.14 -0.15 39.78
CA LEU A 860 -6.16 -0.25 38.71
C LEU A 860 -6.37 -1.50 37.84
N SER A 861 -7.00 -1.36 36.67
CA SER A 861 -6.77 -2.29 35.57
C SER A 861 -5.29 -2.20 35.20
N SER A 862 -4.60 -3.33 35.22
CA SER A 862 -3.18 -3.40 34.88
C SER A 862 -2.95 -2.86 33.46
N THR A 863 -1.84 -2.15 33.21
CA THR A 863 -1.49 -1.64 31.86
C THR A 863 -1.52 -2.75 30.80
N THR A 864 -1.26 -3.98 31.21
CA THR A 864 -1.37 -5.20 30.40
C THR A 864 -2.78 -5.49 29.92
N GLU A 865 -3.83 -5.35 30.74
CA GLU A 865 -5.23 -5.58 30.32
C GLU A 865 -5.69 -4.55 29.30
N LEU A 866 -5.29 -3.28 29.45
CA LEU A 866 -5.61 -2.22 28.48
C LEU A 866 -4.94 -2.46 27.12
N LEU A 867 -3.72 -2.99 27.11
CA LEU A 867 -3.05 -3.37 25.86
C LEU A 867 -3.75 -4.57 25.21
N LEU A 868 -4.12 -5.60 25.98
CA LEU A 868 -4.88 -6.75 25.48
C LEU A 868 -6.18 -6.30 24.79
N ASP A 869 -6.96 -5.44 25.45
CA ASP A 869 -8.21 -4.91 24.90
C ASP A 869 -7.99 -4.20 23.55
N ARG A 870 -6.96 -3.35 23.44
CA ARG A 870 -6.64 -2.65 22.18
C ARG A 870 -6.26 -3.60 21.04
N THR A 871 -5.50 -4.65 21.35
CA THR A 871 -5.10 -5.64 20.34
C THR A 871 -6.30 -6.45 19.84
N HIS A 872 -7.25 -6.74 20.73
CA HIS A 872 -8.48 -7.41 20.39
C HIS A 872 -9.41 -6.50 19.54
N GLU A 873 -9.49 -5.22 19.89
CA GLU A 873 -10.22 -4.23 19.07
C GLU A 873 -9.67 -4.14 17.65
N GLN A 874 -8.35 -4.09 17.47
CA GLN A 874 -7.74 -4.06 16.14
C GLN A 874 -8.04 -5.35 15.35
N ALA A 875 -7.97 -6.52 15.97
CA ALA A 875 -8.30 -7.79 15.30
C ALA A 875 -9.76 -7.81 14.80
N LEU A 876 -10.70 -7.23 15.57
CA LEU A 876 -12.08 -7.07 15.13
C LEU A 876 -12.21 -6.08 13.98
N VAL A 877 -11.45 -4.99 13.98
CA VAL A 877 -11.41 -4.02 12.87
C VAL A 877 -10.85 -4.66 11.59
N ASP A 878 -9.81 -5.47 11.72
CA ASP A 878 -9.20 -6.20 10.60
C ASP A 878 -10.16 -7.22 9.98
N LEU A 879 -11.08 -7.80 10.77
CA LEU A 879 -12.16 -8.66 10.28
C LEU A 879 -13.32 -7.86 9.64
N MET A 880 -13.73 -6.76 10.28
CA MET A 880 -14.85 -5.93 9.79
C MET A 880 -14.55 -5.29 8.44
N THR A 881 -13.31 -4.86 8.21
CA THR A 881 -12.89 -4.18 6.98
C THR A 881 -13.17 -5.00 5.71
N PRO A 882 -12.62 -6.21 5.51
CA PRO A 882 -12.92 -7.03 4.35
C PRO A 882 -14.37 -7.52 4.31
N SER A 883 -15.01 -7.74 5.47
CA SER A 883 -16.43 -8.14 5.55
C SER A 883 -17.37 -7.07 4.98
N LEU A 884 -17.12 -5.80 5.30
CA LEU A 884 -17.89 -4.66 4.79
C LEU A 884 -17.55 -4.36 3.33
N VAL A 885 -16.31 -4.54 2.90
CA VAL A 885 -15.93 -4.45 1.48
C VAL A 885 -16.71 -5.47 0.64
N LEU A 886 -16.71 -6.74 1.06
CA LEU A 886 -17.50 -7.78 0.41
C LEU A 886 -18.99 -7.39 0.38
N LEU A 887 -19.52 -6.88 1.49
CA LEU A 887 -20.91 -6.43 1.55
C LEU A 887 -21.22 -5.34 0.51
N ILE A 888 -20.36 -4.33 0.39
CA ILE A 888 -20.56 -3.23 -0.57
C ILE A 888 -20.57 -3.78 -2.01
N ASN A 889 -19.64 -4.68 -2.36
CA ASN A 889 -19.60 -5.29 -3.69
C ASN A 889 -20.91 -6.05 -4.00
N LEU A 890 -21.43 -6.83 -3.03
CA LEU A 890 -22.70 -7.55 -3.18
C LEU A 890 -23.91 -6.60 -3.28
N LEU A 891 -23.98 -5.55 -2.46
CA LEU A 891 -25.09 -4.58 -2.49
C LEU A 891 -25.13 -3.77 -3.79
N GLN A 892 -23.97 -3.46 -4.39
CA GLN A 892 -23.90 -2.77 -5.67
C GLN A 892 -24.45 -3.63 -6.83
N ILE A 893 -24.28 -4.96 -6.77
CA ILE A 893 -24.84 -5.89 -7.77
C ILE A 893 -26.35 -5.98 -7.66
N LEU A 894 -26.91 -5.97 -6.45
CA LEU A 894 -28.35 -5.98 -6.21
C LEU A 894 -29.07 -4.77 -6.81
N HIS A 895 -28.40 -3.63 -6.95
CA HIS A 895 -28.97 -2.51 -7.68
C HIS A 895 -29.16 -2.84 -9.17
N GLY A 896 -28.20 -3.56 -9.76
CA GLY A 896 -28.23 -3.97 -11.17
C GLY A 896 -29.42 -4.87 -11.51
N THR A 897 -29.94 -5.65 -10.55
CA THR A 897 -31.09 -6.55 -10.73
C THR A 897 -32.45 -5.85 -10.58
N LYS A 898 -32.48 -4.56 -10.18
CA LYS A 898 -33.69 -3.72 -10.02
C LYS A 898 -34.76 -4.24 -9.04
N GLU A 899 -34.42 -5.16 -8.15
CA GLU A 899 -35.37 -5.69 -7.16
C GLU A 899 -35.49 -4.78 -5.92
N GLN A 900 -36.69 -4.75 -5.31
CA GLN A 900 -36.88 -4.07 -4.03
C GLN A 900 -36.24 -4.88 -2.90
N TYR A 901 -35.10 -4.42 -2.39
CA TYR A 901 -34.45 -5.03 -1.24
C TYR A 901 -35.12 -4.62 0.07
N ARG A 902 -35.48 -5.60 0.92
CA ARG A 902 -36.27 -5.41 2.16
C ARG A 902 -35.61 -5.99 3.42
N ASN A 903 -34.31 -5.80 3.59
CA ASN A 903 -33.59 -6.36 4.73
C ASN A 903 -33.47 -5.38 5.91
N LYS A 904 -34.49 -5.35 6.79
CA LYS A 904 -34.44 -4.55 8.03
C LYS A 904 -33.34 -5.04 8.98
N LYS A 905 -33.08 -6.35 9.06
CA LYS A 905 -32.09 -6.94 9.99
C LYS A 905 -30.69 -6.41 9.72
N LEU A 906 -30.25 -6.46 8.45
CA LEU A 906 -28.94 -5.95 8.04
C LEU A 906 -28.82 -4.44 8.29
N LEU A 907 -29.83 -3.65 7.92
CA LEU A 907 -29.83 -2.20 8.19
C LEU A 907 -29.64 -1.93 9.69
N THR A 908 -30.41 -2.60 10.55
CA THR A 908 -30.29 -2.42 12.00
C THR A 908 -28.96 -2.90 12.57
N ALA A 909 -28.35 -3.95 11.99
CA ALA A 909 -27.04 -4.42 12.39
C ALA A 909 -25.95 -3.40 12.08
N LEU A 910 -25.95 -2.82 10.87
CA LEU A 910 -25.01 -1.78 10.47
C LEU A 910 -25.11 -0.53 11.36
N LEU A 911 -26.33 -0.08 11.68
CA LEU A 911 -26.55 1.05 12.58
C LEU A 911 -26.06 0.77 14.02
N ARG A 912 -26.31 -0.44 14.53
CA ARG A 912 -25.83 -0.87 15.86
C ARG A 912 -24.31 -1.01 15.89
N LEU A 913 -23.70 -1.53 14.83
CA LEU A 913 -22.25 -1.63 14.73
C LEU A 913 -21.61 -0.23 14.67
N HIS A 914 -22.15 0.68 13.85
CA HIS A 914 -21.67 2.06 13.79
C HIS A 914 -21.73 2.78 15.15
N ARG A 915 -22.77 2.50 15.95
CA ARG A 915 -22.92 3.01 17.31
C ARG A 915 -21.80 2.58 18.26
N GLU A 916 -21.19 1.42 18.05
CA GLU A 916 -20.08 0.94 18.89
C GLU A 916 -18.70 1.38 18.37
N VAL A 917 -18.57 1.61 17.06
CA VAL A 917 -17.30 2.00 16.43
C VAL A 917 -17.06 3.52 16.50
N SER A 918 -18.07 4.33 16.19
CA SER A 918 -17.93 5.79 16.08
C SER A 918 -17.50 6.51 17.36
N PRO A 919 -17.92 6.11 18.59
CA PRO A 919 -17.43 6.77 19.82
C PRO A 919 -15.94 6.49 20.07
N ARG A 920 -15.44 5.31 19.69
CA ARG A 920 -14.02 4.95 19.79
C ARG A 920 -13.18 5.81 18.85
N LEU A 921 -13.64 5.96 17.61
CA LEU A 921 -13.04 6.89 16.64
C LEU A 921 -13.00 8.33 17.19
N ALA A 922 -14.11 8.81 17.75
CA ALA A 922 -14.21 10.14 18.34
C ALA A 922 -13.23 10.33 19.52
N ALA A 923 -13.05 9.32 20.36
CA ALA A 923 -12.12 9.35 21.47
C ALA A 923 -10.65 9.36 20.98
N CYS A 924 -10.30 8.53 20.00
CA CYS A 924 -8.97 8.55 19.38
C CYS A 924 -8.66 9.90 18.72
N ALA A 925 -9.66 10.60 18.20
CA ALA A 925 -9.51 11.91 17.58
C ALA A 925 -9.33 13.07 18.59
N ALA A 926 -9.66 12.86 19.86
CA ALA A 926 -9.53 13.85 20.94
C ALA A 926 -8.12 13.86 21.58
N ASP A 927 -7.45 12.71 21.61
CA ASP A 927 -6.15 12.50 22.26
C ASP A 927 -4.97 12.63 21.26
N LEU A 928 -5.01 13.64 20.39
CA LEU A 928 -3.95 13.88 19.41
C LEU A 928 -2.75 14.59 20.05
N SER A 929 -2.04 13.87 20.90
CA SER A 929 -0.71 14.29 21.39
C SER A 929 0.42 13.98 20.40
N PHE A 930 0.18 13.16 19.36
CA PHE A 930 1.13 12.80 18.30
C PHE A 930 0.44 12.58 16.93
N MET A 931 1.24 12.52 15.85
CA MET A 931 0.85 12.14 14.48
C MET A 931 -0.24 11.04 14.51
N LEU A 932 -1.32 11.19 13.72
CA LEU A 932 -2.56 10.40 13.82
C LEU A 932 -2.30 8.90 14.12
N PRO A 933 -2.78 8.36 15.25
CA PRO A 933 -2.58 6.95 15.60
C PRO A 933 -3.15 6.00 14.54
N SER A 934 -2.44 4.90 14.25
CA SER A 934 -2.88 3.83 13.33
C SER A 934 -4.29 3.30 13.66
N PHE A 935 -4.61 3.18 14.95
CA PHE A 935 -5.93 2.81 15.45
C PHE A 935 -7.06 3.75 15.00
N ALA A 936 -6.82 5.08 14.98
CA ALA A 936 -7.82 6.06 14.57
C ALA A 936 -8.17 5.90 13.08
N VAL A 937 -7.15 5.64 12.25
CA VAL A 937 -7.29 5.36 10.81
C VAL A 937 -8.09 4.07 10.60
N SER A 938 -7.79 3.02 11.36
CA SER A 938 -8.50 1.73 11.29
C SER A 938 -10.00 1.87 11.60
N PHE A 939 -10.36 2.54 12.69
CA PHE A 939 -11.77 2.80 13.02
C PHE A 939 -12.46 3.74 12.03
N GLY A 940 -11.72 4.72 11.49
CA GLY A 940 -12.19 5.63 10.45
C GLY A 940 -12.63 4.87 9.19
N VAL A 941 -11.86 3.88 8.74
CA VAL A 941 -12.21 3.05 7.58
C VAL A 941 -13.50 2.27 7.81
N VAL A 942 -13.66 1.66 8.99
CA VAL A 942 -14.88 0.92 9.32
C VAL A 942 -16.10 1.83 9.30
N CYS A 943 -16.02 3.04 9.88
CA CYS A 943 -17.11 4.02 9.83
C CYS A 943 -17.48 4.40 8.39
N GLN A 944 -16.48 4.63 7.53
CA GLN A 944 -16.68 4.97 6.12
C GLN A 944 -17.30 3.81 5.32
N LEU A 945 -16.85 2.58 5.54
CA LEU A 945 -17.41 1.39 4.88
C LEU A 945 -18.85 1.12 5.33
N ILE A 946 -19.16 1.25 6.62
CA ILE A 946 -20.54 1.15 7.11
C ILE A 946 -21.40 2.23 6.46
N THR A 947 -20.91 3.47 6.39
CA THR A 947 -21.65 4.58 5.76
C THR A 947 -21.89 4.33 4.27
N SER A 948 -20.88 3.85 3.55
CA SER A 948 -20.97 3.46 2.14
C SER A 948 -22.02 2.37 1.90
N ALA A 949 -22.07 1.35 2.77
CA ALA A 949 -23.11 0.31 2.71
C ALA A 949 -24.50 0.88 3.03
N LEU A 950 -24.63 1.71 4.07
CA LEU A 950 -25.88 2.34 4.48
C LEU A 950 -26.45 3.29 3.42
N ALA A 951 -25.59 3.96 2.64
CA ALA A 951 -25.98 4.86 1.56
C ALA A 951 -26.79 4.16 0.46
N CYS A 952 -26.69 2.82 0.33
CA CYS A 952 -27.51 2.04 -0.60
C CYS A 952 -29.02 2.22 -0.34
N TRP A 953 -29.46 2.33 0.91
CA TRP A 953 -30.88 2.44 1.25
C TRP A 953 -31.55 3.72 0.71
N PRO A 954 -31.05 4.93 1.03
CA PRO A 954 -31.66 6.16 0.52
C PRO A 954 -31.45 6.35 -0.99
N LEU A 955 -30.32 5.89 -1.56
CA LEU A 955 -30.01 6.06 -2.98
C LEU A 955 -30.77 5.08 -3.88
N TYR A 956 -30.86 3.81 -3.50
CA TYR A 956 -31.61 2.80 -4.26
C TYR A 956 -33.10 2.73 -3.90
N ASN A 957 -33.57 3.61 -3.01
CA ASN A 957 -34.95 3.69 -2.55
C ASN A 957 -35.45 2.36 -1.93
N TRP A 958 -34.58 1.69 -1.19
CA TRP A 958 -34.90 0.44 -0.48
C TRP A 958 -35.67 0.71 0.82
N THR A 959 -36.37 -0.31 1.31
CA THR A 959 -37.17 -0.23 2.54
C THR A 959 -36.60 -1.14 3.62
N PRO A 960 -36.57 -0.72 4.90
CA PRO A 960 -37.05 0.55 5.44
C PRO A 960 -36.09 1.72 5.17
N GLY A 961 -36.58 2.96 5.18
CA GLY A 961 -35.78 4.14 4.86
C GLY A 961 -34.78 4.51 5.96
N LEU A 962 -33.51 4.72 5.58
CA LEU A 962 -32.39 5.01 6.50
C LEU A 962 -32.67 6.13 7.49
N PHE A 963 -33.01 7.34 7.02
CA PHE A 963 -33.20 8.51 7.88
C PHE A 963 -34.38 8.36 8.85
N HIS A 964 -35.41 7.60 8.48
CA HIS A 964 -36.51 7.28 9.39
C HIS A 964 -36.05 6.35 10.51
N CYS A 965 -35.29 5.29 10.18
CA CYS A 965 -34.74 4.37 11.19
C CYS A 965 -33.72 5.05 12.12
N LEU A 966 -32.90 5.97 11.59
CA LEU A 966 -31.94 6.74 12.38
C LEU A 966 -32.59 7.64 13.43
N LEU A 967 -33.74 8.23 13.09
CA LEU A 967 -34.43 9.21 13.92
C LEU A 967 -35.70 8.67 14.58
N GLU A 968 -35.85 7.33 14.60
CA GLU A 968 -37.00 6.65 15.21
C GLU A 968 -37.07 6.92 16.71
N ASN A 969 -35.91 6.98 17.39
CA ASN A 969 -35.78 7.23 18.84
C ASN A 969 -35.78 8.73 19.21
N VAL A 970 -35.78 9.63 18.22
CA VAL A 970 -35.84 11.09 18.44
C VAL A 970 -37.33 11.48 18.46
N GLU A 971 -38.02 11.15 19.55
CA GLU A 971 -39.48 11.34 19.65
C GLU A 971 -39.91 12.82 19.56
N PRO A 972 -41.15 13.10 19.08
CA PRO A 972 -41.65 14.47 18.90
C PRO A 972 -42.20 15.14 20.17
N THR A 973 -42.44 14.39 21.27
CA THR A 973 -43.43 14.81 22.30
C THR A 973 -42.98 14.78 23.76
N ASN A 974 -41.82 14.21 24.12
CA ASN A 974 -41.36 14.19 25.53
C ASN A 974 -39.98 14.85 25.66
N ALA A 975 -39.97 16.06 26.22
CA ALA A 975 -38.84 16.98 26.26
C ALA A 975 -37.78 16.69 27.35
N SER A 976 -37.42 15.44 27.66
CA SER A 976 -36.57 15.21 28.85
C SER A 976 -35.49 14.13 28.79
N VAL A 977 -35.28 13.41 27.69
CA VAL A 977 -34.11 12.50 27.61
C VAL A 977 -33.28 12.83 26.37
N PRO A 978 -32.11 13.48 26.51
CA PRO A 978 -31.20 13.68 25.41
C PRO A 978 -30.71 12.33 24.88
N LEU A 979 -30.38 12.28 23.57
CA LEU A 979 -29.67 11.14 23.00
C LEU A 979 -28.44 10.81 23.87
N GLY A 980 -28.22 9.53 24.16
CA GLY A 980 -27.00 9.12 24.85
C GLY A 980 -25.75 9.50 24.04
N PRO A 981 -24.58 9.67 24.67
CA PRO A 981 -23.37 10.12 23.98
C PRO A 981 -22.96 9.20 22.82
N LYS A 982 -23.08 7.87 22.98
CA LYS A 982 -22.84 6.91 21.90
C LYS A 982 -23.79 7.10 20.72
N ASP A 983 -25.08 7.33 21.00
CA ASP A 983 -26.11 7.53 19.97
C ASP A 983 -25.91 8.88 19.24
N ALA A 984 -25.53 9.93 19.99
CA ALA A 984 -25.22 11.24 19.43
C ALA A 984 -23.98 11.21 18.53
N CYS A 985 -22.87 10.61 19.00
CA CYS A 985 -21.65 10.44 18.20
C CYS A 985 -21.93 9.64 16.92
N SER A 986 -22.66 8.53 17.04
CA SER A 986 -23.04 7.69 15.91
C SER A 986 -23.89 8.43 14.89
N LEU A 987 -24.92 9.14 15.34
CA LEU A 987 -25.79 9.92 14.46
C LEU A 987 -25.01 11.02 13.72
N LEU A 988 -24.20 11.80 14.45
CA LEU A 988 -23.48 12.94 13.89
C LEU A 988 -22.33 12.51 12.96
N CYS A 989 -21.58 11.48 13.33
CA CYS A 989 -20.52 10.92 12.48
C CYS A 989 -21.10 10.36 11.19
N LEU A 990 -22.18 9.57 11.26
CA LEU A 990 -22.84 9.00 10.07
C LEU A 990 -23.41 10.10 9.15
N LEU A 991 -24.09 11.10 9.73
CA LEU A 991 -24.63 12.22 8.95
C LEU A 991 -23.51 13.04 8.31
N GLY A 992 -22.40 13.25 9.01
CA GLY A 992 -21.18 13.83 8.43
C GLY A 992 -20.67 13.00 7.25
N ASP A 993 -20.67 11.68 7.37
CA ASP A 993 -20.14 10.72 6.39
C ASP A 993 -20.97 10.50 5.13
N LEU A 994 -22.23 10.93 5.14
CA LEU A 994 -23.11 10.88 3.97
C LEU A 994 -22.93 12.06 3.00
N PHE A 995 -22.22 13.12 3.39
CA PHE A 995 -22.04 14.33 2.57
C PHE A 995 -20.57 14.58 2.20
N PRO A 996 -20.28 15.26 1.07
CA PRO A 996 -18.92 15.47 0.59
C PRO A 996 -18.08 16.30 1.57
N ASP A 997 -16.76 16.17 1.47
CA ASP A 997 -15.83 16.91 2.33
C ASP A 997 -16.00 18.42 2.14
N GLU A 998 -15.87 19.15 3.25
CA GLU A 998 -16.05 20.59 3.33
C GLU A 998 -14.89 21.40 2.75
N GLY A 999 -13.80 20.73 2.34
CA GLY A 999 -12.54 21.37 1.96
C GLY A 999 -11.69 21.68 3.19
N ILE A 1000 -11.05 20.66 3.75
CA ILE A 1000 -10.32 20.73 5.05
C ILE A 1000 -9.29 21.88 5.10
N TRP A 1001 -8.68 22.21 3.96
CA TRP A 1001 -7.71 23.30 3.82
C TRP A 1001 -8.28 24.71 3.99
N MET A 1002 -9.60 24.83 4.09
CA MET A 1002 -10.31 26.10 4.22
C MET A 1002 -10.54 26.52 5.68
N TRP A 1003 -10.17 25.69 6.66
CA TRP A 1003 -10.24 26.03 8.08
C TRP A 1003 -8.97 26.80 8.51
N ASN A 1004 -9.15 27.98 9.12
CA ASN A 1004 -8.03 28.89 9.42
C ASN A 1004 -7.33 28.66 10.79
N VAL A 1005 -8.00 28.03 11.76
CA VAL A 1005 -7.52 27.99 13.17
C VAL A 1005 -7.50 26.56 13.74
N GLU A 1006 -8.61 25.82 13.64
CA GLU A 1006 -8.72 24.45 14.16
C GLU A 1006 -9.30 23.53 13.07
N VAL A 1007 -8.44 22.81 12.34
CA VAL A 1007 -8.87 21.74 11.44
C VAL A 1007 -9.53 20.65 12.28
N PRO A 1008 -10.80 20.28 12.00
CA PRO A 1008 -11.44 19.19 12.73
C PRO A 1008 -10.71 17.86 12.54
N SER A 1009 -10.25 17.25 13.64
CA SER A 1009 -9.44 16.02 13.62
C SER A 1009 -10.12 14.86 12.89
N LEU A 1010 -11.44 14.71 13.07
CA LEU A 1010 -12.23 13.67 12.40
C LEU A 1010 -12.31 13.88 10.88
N SER A 1011 -12.31 15.11 10.39
CA SER A 1011 -12.27 15.38 8.94
C SER A 1011 -10.93 14.97 8.36
N ALA A 1012 -9.81 15.26 9.06
CA ALA A 1012 -8.49 14.78 8.66
C ALA A 1012 -8.42 13.24 8.65
N ILE A 1013 -8.87 12.59 9.74
CA ILE A 1013 -8.90 11.11 9.83
C ILE A 1013 -9.74 10.53 8.68
N ARG A 1014 -10.94 11.06 8.43
CA ARG A 1014 -11.80 10.66 7.31
C ARG A 1014 -11.06 10.75 5.97
N SER A 1015 -10.36 11.85 5.70
CA SER A 1015 -9.66 12.04 4.41
C SER A 1015 -8.50 11.05 4.19
N LEU A 1016 -7.93 10.51 5.27
CA LEU A 1016 -6.74 9.65 5.24
C LEU A 1016 -7.09 8.16 5.37
N SER A 1017 -8.18 7.83 6.07
CA SER A 1017 -8.51 6.47 6.52
C SER A 1017 -8.58 5.46 5.37
N THR A 1018 -9.54 5.62 4.46
CA THR A 1018 -9.78 4.63 3.38
C THR A 1018 -8.54 4.41 2.52
N ALA A 1019 -7.87 5.50 2.13
CA ALA A 1019 -6.69 5.42 1.29
C ALA A 1019 -5.50 4.74 2.00
N THR A 1020 -5.35 4.90 3.32
CA THR A 1020 -4.24 4.32 4.11
C THR A 1020 -4.37 2.81 4.33
N ILE A 1021 -5.58 2.28 4.44
CA ILE A 1021 -5.81 0.83 4.69
C ILE A 1021 -6.12 0.06 3.40
N LEU A 1022 -6.96 0.61 2.52
CA LEU A 1022 -7.44 -0.09 1.31
C LEU A 1022 -6.76 0.36 0.02
N GLY A 1023 -6.05 1.49 0.05
CA GLY A 1023 -5.34 2.05 -1.10
C GLY A 1023 -6.08 3.23 -1.76
N PRO A 1024 -5.34 4.14 -2.42
CA PRO A 1024 -5.90 5.37 -2.97
C PRO A 1024 -6.88 5.14 -4.14
N GLN A 1025 -6.75 4.01 -4.87
CA GLN A 1025 -7.67 3.67 -5.96
C GLN A 1025 -9.07 3.25 -5.45
N VAL A 1026 -9.12 2.67 -4.24
CA VAL A 1026 -10.34 2.16 -3.63
C VAL A 1026 -11.20 3.28 -3.06
N GLU A 1027 -10.60 4.40 -2.67
CA GLU A 1027 -11.31 5.51 -2.03
C GLU A 1027 -12.50 6.00 -2.86
N LYS A 1028 -12.35 6.14 -4.18
CA LYS A 1028 -13.45 6.53 -5.09
C LYS A 1028 -14.60 5.51 -5.12
N HIS A 1029 -14.29 4.23 -4.87
CA HIS A 1029 -15.27 3.15 -4.84
C HIS A 1029 -16.03 3.10 -3.53
N VAL A 1030 -15.38 3.43 -2.40
CA VAL A 1030 -16.03 3.55 -1.09
C VAL A 1030 -16.89 4.81 -1.04
N ASN A 1031 -16.37 5.93 -1.56
CA ASN A 1031 -17.05 7.23 -1.61
C ASN A 1031 -18.01 7.38 -2.81
N TRP A 1032 -18.49 6.28 -3.38
CA TRP A 1032 -19.38 6.27 -4.55
C TRP A 1032 -20.68 7.07 -4.31
N HIS A 1033 -21.15 7.13 -3.06
CA HIS A 1033 -22.35 7.87 -2.64
C HIS A 1033 -22.16 9.39 -2.61
N LEU A 1034 -20.91 9.87 -2.66
CA LEU A 1034 -20.58 11.31 -2.61
C LEU A 1034 -20.57 11.98 -4.00
N ARG A 1035 -20.96 11.27 -5.07
CA ARG A 1035 -21.12 11.88 -6.40
C ARG A 1035 -22.22 12.95 -6.38
N PRO A 1036 -22.08 14.07 -7.11
CA PRO A 1036 -23.04 15.18 -7.06
C PRO A 1036 -24.50 14.75 -7.30
N GLU A 1037 -24.73 13.82 -8.22
CA GLU A 1037 -26.05 13.24 -8.50
C GLU A 1037 -26.65 12.53 -7.28
N HIS A 1038 -25.85 11.73 -6.58
CA HIS A 1038 -26.25 10.98 -5.39
C HIS A 1038 -26.48 11.90 -4.18
N VAL A 1039 -25.61 12.90 -4.01
CA VAL A 1039 -25.74 13.89 -2.92
C VAL A 1039 -27.07 14.64 -3.00
N SER A 1040 -27.50 15.01 -4.21
CA SER A 1040 -28.81 15.65 -4.42
C SER A 1040 -29.98 14.77 -3.95
N VAL A 1041 -29.92 13.45 -4.21
CA VAL A 1041 -30.93 12.48 -3.76
C VAL A 1041 -30.89 12.33 -2.24
N LEU A 1042 -29.71 12.21 -1.63
CA LEU A 1042 -29.55 12.12 -0.18
C LEU A 1042 -30.16 13.34 0.53
N LEU A 1043 -29.94 14.55 0.02
CA LEU A 1043 -30.52 15.77 0.57
C LEU A 1043 -32.04 15.77 0.49
N VAL A 1044 -32.61 15.41 -0.67
CA VAL A 1044 -34.08 15.33 -0.84
C VAL A 1044 -34.69 14.35 0.16
N ARG A 1045 -34.01 13.23 0.45
CA ARG A 1045 -34.46 12.23 1.44
C ARG A 1045 -34.26 12.67 2.88
N LEU A 1046 -33.29 13.53 3.16
CA LEU A 1046 -33.02 14.11 4.48
C LEU A 1046 -33.98 15.24 4.84
N MET A 1047 -34.40 16.05 3.85
CA MET A 1047 -35.25 17.25 4.06
C MET A 1047 -36.46 17.04 4.98
N PRO A 1048 -37.25 15.94 4.88
CA PRO A 1048 -38.40 15.71 5.75
C PRO A 1048 -38.06 15.51 7.24
N GLN A 1049 -36.78 15.31 7.58
CA GLN A 1049 -36.32 15.02 8.94
C GLN A 1049 -35.53 16.17 9.57
N LEU A 1050 -35.34 17.28 8.86
CA LEU A 1050 -34.51 18.40 9.33
C LEU A 1050 -35.01 19.01 10.65
N ASP A 1051 -36.33 19.07 10.89
CA ASP A 1051 -36.88 19.58 12.15
C ASP A 1051 -36.53 18.70 13.35
N ARG A 1052 -36.37 17.38 13.15
CA ARG A 1052 -35.89 16.47 14.20
C ARG A 1052 -34.41 16.70 14.47
N LEU A 1053 -33.61 16.91 13.42
CA LEU A 1053 -32.18 17.18 13.54
C LEU A 1053 -31.89 18.54 14.16
N ALA A 1054 -32.68 19.56 13.87
CA ALA A 1054 -32.52 20.89 14.45
C ALA A 1054 -32.65 20.85 15.99
N ARG A 1055 -33.52 19.99 16.53
CA ARG A 1055 -33.63 19.75 17.99
C ARG A 1055 -32.41 19.04 18.57
N VAL A 1056 -31.81 18.11 17.82
CA VAL A 1056 -30.55 17.46 18.22
C VAL A 1056 -29.42 18.50 18.28
N ILE A 1057 -29.33 19.37 17.27
CA ILE A 1057 -28.32 20.44 17.21
C ILE A 1057 -28.46 21.39 18.40
N ASP A 1058 -29.67 21.84 18.74
CA ASP A 1058 -29.89 22.73 19.90
C ASP A 1058 -29.39 22.12 21.22
N ASN A 1059 -29.59 20.81 21.41
CA ASN A 1059 -29.15 20.11 22.62
C ASN A 1059 -27.63 19.95 22.72
N PHE A 1060 -26.95 19.73 21.59
CA PHE A 1060 -25.51 19.42 21.57
C PHE A 1060 -24.62 20.62 21.22
N ALA A 1061 -25.17 21.72 20.72
CA ALA A 1061 -24.40 22.94 20.44
C ALA A 1061 -23.71 23.51 21.69
N THR A 1062 -24.28 23.27 22.87
CA THR A 1062 -23.72 23.71 24.17
C THR A 1062 -22.87 22.65 24.87
N SER A 1063 -22.55 21.55 24.18
CA SER A 1063 -21.72 20.48 24.73
C SER A 1063 -20.31 20.98 25.06
N ALA A 1064 -19.77 20.58 26.21
CA ALA A 1064 -18.36 20.83 26.55
C ALA A 1064 -17.39 19.94 25.75
N LEU A 1065 -17.88 18.88 25.11
CA LEU A 1065 -17.07 17.97 24.29
C LEU A 1065 -16.82 18.59 22.92
N MET A 1066 -15.59 19.05 22.72
CA MET A 1066 -15.10 19.67 21.49
C MET A 1066 -15.37 18.80 20.25
N VAL A 1067 -15.17 17.48 20.36
CA VAL A 1067 -15.39 16.54 19.24
C VAL A 1067 -16.85 16.52 18.78
N ILE A 1068 -17.82 16.61 19.70
CA ILE A 1068 -19.25 16.65 19.35
C ILE A 1068 -19.60 18.00 18.70
N GLN A 1069 -19.08 19.10 19.24
CA GLN A 1069 -19.27 20.42 18.62
C GLN A 1069 -18.67 20.48 17.21
N ASP A 1070 -17.49 19.87 16.99
CA ASP A 1070 -16.86 19.79 15.68
C ASP A 1070 -17.66 18.93 14.70
N MET A 1071 -18.17 17.76 15.12
CA MET A 1071 -19.05 16.94 14.29
C MET A 1071 -20.30 17.71 13.82
N LEU A 1072 -20.93 18.47 14.73
CA LEU A 1072 -22.08 19.33 14.39
C LEU A 1072 -21.69 20.41 13.39
N ARG A 1073 -20.58 21.10 13.66
CA ARG A 1073 -20.05 22.17 12.80
C ARG A 1073 -19.79 21.66 11.39
N ILE A 1074 -19.08 20.54 11.26
CA ILE A 1074 -18.80 19.88 9.98
C ILE A 1074 -20.11 19.54 9.25
N PHE A 1075 -21.05 18.88 9.92
CA PHE A 1075 -22.32 18.48 9.30
C PHE A 1075 -23.10 19.68 8.75
N ILE A 1076 -23.20 20.76 9.52
CA ILE A 1076 -23.91 21.98 9.10
C ILE A 1076 -23.21 22.61 7.89
N VAL A 1077 -21.87 22.70 7.88
CA VAL A 1077 -21.10 23.25 6.75
C VAL A 1077 -21.26 22.41 5.49
N ARG A 1078 -21.18 21.08 5.61
CA ARG A 1078 -21.34 20.16 4.46
C ARG A 1078 -22.72 20.29 3.84
N VAL A 1079 -23.78 20.31 4.65
CA VAL A 1079 -25.15 20.51 4.15
C VAL A 1079 -25.35 21.90 3.56
N ALA A 1080 -24.79 22.95 4.18
CA ALA A 1080 -24.89 24.32 3.69
C ALA A 1080 -24.18 24.53 2.34
N SER A 1081 -23.09 23.78 2.10
CA SER A 1081 -22.34 23.82 0.83
C SER A 1081 -23.20 23.34 -0.34
N GLU A 1082 -24.06 22.34 -0.09
CA GLU A 1082 -25.00 21.83 -1.08
C GLU A 1082 -26.29 22.66 -1.18
N LYS A 1083 -26.95 22.92 -0.06
CA LYS A 1083 -28.24 23.63 -0.01
C LYS A 1083 -28.41 24.48 1.25
N ILE A 1084 -28.34 25.79 1.06
CA ILE A 1084 -28.37 26.78 2.16
C ILE A 1084 -29.67 26.69 2.96
N GLU A 1085 -30.82 26.48 2.31
CA GLU A 1085 -32.12 26.47 3.01
C GLU A 1085 -32.19 25.39 4.09
N CYS A 1086 -31.47 24.27 3.92
CA CYS A 1086 -31.39 23.21 4.91
C CYS A 1086 -30.67 23.68 6.18
N ALA A 1087 -29.54 24.40 6.03
CA ALA A 1087 -28.79 24.93 7.16
C ALA A 1087 -29.60 25.98 7.96
N VAL A 1088 -30.44 26.77 7.28
CA VAL A 1088 -31.36 27.71 7.95
C VAL A 1088 -32.35 26.99 8.86
N VAL A 1089 -32.90 25.85 8.42
CA VAL A 1089 -33.80 25.03 9.25
C VAL A 1089 -33.05 24.45 10.45
N LEU A 1090 -31.83 23.96 10.25
CA LEU A 1090 -31.00 23.36 11.30
C LEU A 1090 -30.62 24.36 12.42
N LEU A 1091 -30.33 25.61 12.06
CA LEU A 1091 -29.91 26.65 13.03
C LEU A 1091 -31.07 27.43 13.64
N ARG A 1092 -32.28 27.33 13.08
CA ARG A 1092 -33.46 28.09 13.53
C ARG A 1092 -33.72 27.98 15.03
N PRO A 1093 -33.65 26.81 15.70
CA PRO A 1093 -33.93 26.72 17.13
C PRO A 1093 -32.96 27.55 17.99
N ILE A 1094 -31.67 27.55 17.64
CA ILE A 1094 -30.63 28.31 18.34
C ILE A 1094 -30.94 29.81 18.25
N PHE A 1095 -31.28 30.31 17.05
CA PHE A 1095 -31.58 31.72 16.87
C PHE A 1095 -32.88 32.13 17.57
N ILE A 1096 -33.95 31.33 17.50
CA ILE A 1096 -35.19 31.62 18.24
C ILE A 1096 -34.89 31.70 19.74
N TRP A 1097 -34.15 30.73 20.30
CA TRP A 1097 -33.80 30.72 21.71
C TRP A 1097 -32.96 31.93 22.12
N LEU A 1098 -31.98 32.35 21.32
CA LEU A 1098 -31.17 33.53 21.60
C LEU A 1098 -32.01 34.82 21.59
N ASN A 1099 -32.95 34.97 20.65
CA ASN A 1099 -33.82 36.16 20.60
C ASN A 1099 -34.76 36.22 21.82
N ASP A 1100 -35.38 35.11 22.19
CA ASP A 1100 -36.28 35.04 23.34
C ASP A 1100 -35.57 35.46 24.65
N LYS A 1101 -34.25 35.23 24.72
CA LYS A 1101 -33.42 35.57 25.89
C LYS A 1101 -32.82 36.96 25.90
N VAL A 1102 -32.90 37.71 24.80
CA VAL A 1102 -32.36 39.07 24.75
C VAL A 1102 -33.35 40.11 25.27
N ASP A 1103 -34.64 39.80 25.26
CA ASP A 1103 -35.69 40.65 25.79
C ASP A 1103 -35.92 40.47 27.31
N GLU A 1104 -35.23 39.51 27.96
CA GLU A 1104 -35.34 39.26 29.40
C GLU A 1104 -34.38 40.15 30.23
N ALA A 1105 -34.93 40.88 31.21
CA ALA A 1105 -34.17 41.85 32.02
C ALA A 1105 -33.18 41.22 33.03
N SER A 1106 -33.22 39.91 33.25
CA SER A 1106 -32.30 39.19 34.14
C SER A 1106 -32.15 37.72 33.73
N LEU A 1107 -30.95 37.34 33.27
CA LEU A 1107 -30.60 35.96 32.93
C LEU A 1107 -30.02 35.23 34.15
N SER A 1108 -30.32 33.94 34.29
CA SER A 1108 -29.65 33.07 35.26
C SER A 1108 -28.21 32.73 34.83
N GLU A 1109 -27.33 32.36 35.77
CA GLU A 1109 -25.94 31.97 35.45
C GLU A 1109 -25.86 30.82 34.43
N GLY A 1110 -26.78 29.85 34.50
CA GLY A 1110 -26.88 28.76 33.53
C GLY A 1110 -27.28 29.24 32.13
N GLU A 1111 -28.18 30.23 32.04
CA GLU A 1111 -28.55 30.84 30.76
C GLU A 1111 -27.42 31.69 30.18
N VAL A 1112 -26.67 32.41 31.02
CA VAL A 1112 -25.47 33.16 30.59
C VAL A 1112 -24.41 32.21 30.03
N PHE A 1113 -24.16 31.08 30.69
CA PHE A 1113 -23.26 30.04 30.17
C PHE A 1113 -23.75 29.48 28.83
N LYS A 1114 -25.04 29.17 28.70
CA LYS A 1114 -25.63 28.67 27.46
C LYS A 1114 -25.51 29.68 26.32
N VAL A 1115 -25.79 30.97 26.57
CA VAL A 1115 -25.60 32.06 25.59
C VAL A 1115 -24.14 32.14 25.13
N HIS A 1116 -23.19 32.11 26.07
CA HIS A 1116 -21.77 32.17 25.74
C HIS A 1116 -21.33 30.98 24.85
N GLN A 1117 -21.74 29.76 25.19
CA GLN A 1117 -21.42 28.57 24.40
C GLN A 1117 -22.04 28.60 23.00
N LEU A 1118 -23.29 29.03 22.86
CA LEU A 1118 -23.95 29.15 21.56
C LEU A 1118 -23.29 30.22 20.67
N LEU A 1119 -22.91 31.37 21.22
CA LEU A 1119 -22.18 32.39 20.48
C LEU A 1119 -20.80 31.90 20.04
N LYS A 1120 -20.07 31.19 20.91
CA LYS A 1120 -18.79 30.55 20.58
C LYS A 1120 -18.94 29.52 19.45
N PHE A 1121 -19.99 28.70 19.51
CA PHE A 1121 -20.31 27.73 18.47
C PHE A 1121 -20.61 28.40 17.11
N ILE A 1122 -21.42 29.46 17.10
CA ILE A 1122 -21.72 30.23 15.87
C ILE A 1122 -20.45 30.90 15.31
N ALA A 1123 -19.60 31.46 16.17
CA ALA A 1123 -18.33 32.05 15.76
C ALA A 1123 -17.44 30.99 15.07
N LYS A 1124 -17.28 29.81 15.67
CA LYS A 1124 -16.53 28.69 15.08
C LYS A 1124 -17.11 28.21 13.75
N LEU A 1125 -18.43 28.21 13.60
CA LEU A 1125 -19.09 27.88 12.33
C LEU A 1125 -18.81 28.91 11.23
N SER A 1126 -18.64 30.18 11.62
CA SER A 1126 -18.33 31.29 10.70
C SER A 1126 -16.87 31.35 10.25
N GLU A 1127 -15.96 30.56 10.84
CA GLU A 1127 -14.55 30.51 10.43
C GLU A 1127 -14.38 30.02 8.99
N HIS A 1128 -15.17 29.01 8.61
CA HIS A 1128 -15.11 28.39 7.29
C HIS A 1128 -15.61 29.35 6.19
N PRO A 1129 -14.95 29.43 5.02
CA PRO A 1129 -15.35 30.33 3.94
C PRO A 1129 -16.75 30.01 3.40
N ASN A 1130 -17.22 28.76 3.38
CA ASN A 1130 -18.63 28.49 3.05
C ASN A 1130 -19.60 28.99 4.13
N GLY A 1131 -19.14 29.19 5.37
CA GLY A 1131 -19.86 29.92 6.41
C GLY A 1131 -19.87 31.44 6.17
N LYS A 1132 -18.81 32.01 5.56
CA LYS A 1132 -18.65 33.45 5.27
C LYS A 1132 -19.25 33.91 3.92
N VAL A 1133 -18.86 33.27 2.82
CA VAL A 1133 -19.01 33.70 1.41
C VAL A 1133 -20.45 33.64 0.90
N ARG A 1134 -21.30 32.78 1.48
CA ARG A 1134 -22.71 32.68 1.11
C ARG A 1134 -23.64 33.55 1.94
N GLY A 1135 -23.10 34.53 2.67
CA GLY A 1135 -23.79 35.69 3.20
C GLY A 1135 -24.91 35.42 4.20
N SER A 1136 -25.45 34.21 4.31
CA SER A 1136 -26.73 33.90 4.94
C SER A 1136 -26.59 33.67 6.44
N LEU A 1137 -25.47 33.13 6.93
CA LEU A 1137 -25.23 33.07 8.36
C LEU A 1137 -24.98 34.46 8.92
N LEU A 1138 -24.22 35.30 8.22
CA LEU A 1138 -24.06 36.72 8.56
C LEU A 1138 -25.35 37.53 8.30
N PHE A 1139 -26.19 37.17 7.32
CA PHE A 1139 -27.50 37.80 7.10
C PHE A 1139 -28.54 37.33 8.13
N ILE A 1140 -28.50 36.09 8.59
CA ILE A 1140 -29.38 35.57 9.65
C ILE A 1140 -28.93 36.14 10.99
N THR A 1141 -27.63 36.19 11.25
CA THR A 1141 -27.06 36.91 12.38
C THR A 1141 -27.35 38.41 12.25
N CYS A 1142 -27.24 39.08 11.11
CA CYS A 1142 -27.60 40.50 10.99
C CYS A 1142 -29.10 40.77 11.04
N VAL A 1143 -29.96 39.96 10.40
CA VAL A 1143 -31.43 40.15 10.42
C VAL A 1143 -32.00 39.87 11.81
N TYR A 1144 -31.41 38.94 12.59
CA TYR A 1144 -31.78 38.73 13.99
C TYR A 1144 -31.00 39.62 14.98
N CYS A 1145 -29.77 40.04 14.67
CA CYS A 1145 -28.99 40.98 15.51
C CYS A 1145 -29.45 42.44 15.37
N PHE A 1146 -30.07 42.85 14.26
CA PHE A 1146 -30.71 44.17 14.18
C PHE A 1146 -31.95 44.29 15.08
N SER A 1147 -32.47 43.16 15.59
CA SER A 1147 -33.47 43.11 16.66
C SER A 1147 -32.87 42.96 18.08
N LEU A 1148 -31.55 42.80 18.21
CA LEU A 1148 -30.87 42.77 19.52
C LEU A 1148 -30.50 44.19 19.97
N SER A 1149 -30.65 44.47 21.27
CA SER A 1149 -30.29 45.78 21.83
C SER A 1149 -28.78 46.10 21.67
N PRO A 1150 -28.39 47.39 21.59
CA PRO A 1150 -27.02 47.83 21.27
C PRO A 1150 -25.84 47.30 22.10
N PRO A 1151 -25.96 46.78 23.35
CA PRO A 1151 -24.81 46.28 24.10
C PRO A 1151 -24.23 44.96 23.54
N LEU A 1152 -25.06 44.07 22.98
CA LEU A 1152 -24.62 42.75 22.46
C LEU A 1152 -23.94 42.86 21.09
N SER A 1153 -24.35 43.83 20.27
CA SER A 1153 -23.65 44.15 19.02
C SER A 1153 -22.20 44.60 19.25
N PHE A 1154 -21.91 45.25 20.38
CA PHE A 1154 -20.58 45.77 20.67
C PHE A 1154 -19.58 44.66 21.05
N SER A 1155 -20.01 43.59 21.73
CA SER A 1155 -19.11 42.47 22.09
C SER A 1155 -18.83 41.52 20.91
N LEU A 1156 -19.81 41.33 20.03
CA LEU A 1156 -19.64 40.58 18.77
C LEU A 1156 -18.71 41.33 17.80
N TYR A 1157 -18.86 42.66 17.66
CA TYR A 1157 -17.94 43.46 16.86
C TYR A 1157 -16.54 43.62 17.48
N SER A 1158 -16.41 43.70 18.81
CA SER A 1158 -15.09 43.82 19.45
C SER A 1158 -14.27 42.53 19.36
N GLY A 1159 -14.91 41.35 19.37
CA GLY A 1159 -14.22 40.08 19.13
C GLY A 1159 -13.73 39.94 17.69
N ILE A 1160 -14.52 40.39 16.72
CA ILE A 1160 -14.18 40.35 15.29
C ILE A 1160 -13.12 41.42 14.91
N ALA A 1161 -13.11 42.57 15.60
CA ALA A 1161 -12.17 43.66 15.32
C ALA A 1161 -10.78 43.48 15.98
N MET A 1162 -10.65 42.68 17.04
CA MET A 1162 -9.35 42.45 17.69
C MET A 1162 -8.45 41.44 16.96
N GLU A 1163 -8.97 40.60 16.07
CA GLU A 1163 -8.17 39.66 15.27
C GLU A 1163 -7.82 40.17 13.87
N ASN A 1164 -8.50 41.20 13.36
CA ASN A 1164 -8.24 41.78 12.05
C ASN A 1164 -7.77 43.23 12.18
N GLY A 1165 -6.45 43.42 12.29
CA GLY A 1165 -5.80 44.73 12.27
C GLY A 1165 -5.87 45.49 10.94
N ASN A 1166 -6.85 45.23 10.07
CA ASN A 1166 -7.04 45.92 8.80
C ASN A 1166 -8.51 45.86 8.34
N CYS A 1167 -9.37 46.72 8.91
CA CYS A 1167 -10.61 47.12 8.26
C CYS A 1167 -10.75 48.65 8.40
N THR A 1168 -10.45 49.37 7.32
CA THR A 1168 -10.85 50.77 7.15
C THR A 1168 -12.36 50.82 6.91
N GLY A 1169 -13.04 51.72 7.61
CA GLY A 1169 -14.49 51.76 7.68
C GLY A 1169 -15.18 52.19 6.39
N SER A 1170 -16.31 51.53 6.12
CA SER A 1170 -17.51 52.11 5.48
C SER A 1170 -18.74 51.37 5.96
#